data_AF-A0A0D2G0E3-F1
#
_entry.id   AF-A0A0D2G0E3-F1
#
_cell.length_a   1.000
_cell.length_b   1.000
_cell.length_c   1.000
_cell.angle_alpha   90.00
_cell.angle_beta   90.00
_cell.angle_gamma   90.00
#
_symmetry.space_group_name_H-M   'P 1'
#
loop_
_entity.id
_entity.type
_entity.pdbx_description
1 polymer ?
#
loop_
_entity_poly.entity_id
_entity_poly.type
_entity_poly.pdbx_seq_one_letter_code
_entity_poly.pdbx_strand_id
1 'polypeptide(L)'
;MLGVCLGAVWPSLSRIIARILQLVRYGWHNLWHPRGKSRVEESTPLLENSNQSTGDRARTDGDLPHPSLPASPRFLGHTSDTDDSVSSPANGVDEFPMQRPRLDHSWLPKALSFCTLTGVIGWAVVSSFTTQIPASSLGLVSSTQCGSWSLRRGVDESALADDALLQSAKERRAGEYEHACYGAQSATSSEECSFFRTQAIPSTVTRTDCPFKNQSLCAGRGLQIATRFTTGRVDASVLGLNVANPPKFNRTTICVPLNMDQGFVKEIAPDKYHSDYRYEYHFGSRNDGRHTWNYTFRTAGDPFNYRVAAYSVSAYESTPYGPEHDYWNPISGLDIIYPGKDPYLTIMFISSCRIIYRGACEDHIFPATEEYPPGSSRFRNADPRARPLACIDWNEVCTHDGVCDSMEEGVEGYGIGYEFTRSAMRQSTTFKAIKARLGNALLANEKVGDYESFRLDREQWVLESRALFNTSLARMQFDALDVAIGAGHEKAPEFYEEVTPKWAQGKMCGIYKFQLPKEYANINVWALLGIPLLVLLIIGLGREAGRGPFTEDEYPLVGELLWFDVIFDSVVLSSCKAICSTARSCYRYYQRWYQRRGTRKQAPASTITPDQGLPELGGSQLLPGPGAPLTPVEQSFRASGAELD
;
A
#
# COMPACT_ATOMS: atom_id res chain seq x y z
N MET A 1 4.06 26.72 -5.04
CA MET A 1 4.15 28.07 -4.42
C MET A 1 5.10 28.14 -3.21
N LEU A 2 5.14 27.17 -2.28
CA LEU A 2 6.09 27.19 -1.14
C LEU A 2 7.58 27.17 -1.54
N GLY A 3 7.96 26.50 -2.64
CA GLY A 3 9.36 26.46 -3.11
C GLY A 3 9.91 27.79 -3.65
N VAL A 4 9.05 28.69 -4.15
CA VAL A 4 9.47 29.98 -4.71
C VAL A 4 9.69 31.01 -3.60
N CYS A 5 8.96 30.92 -2.49
CA CYS A 5 9.16 31.80 -1.33
C CYS A 5 10.45 31.44 -0.56
N LEU A 6 10.80 30.15 -0.47
CA LEU A 6 12.01 29.71 0.23
C LEU A 6 13.30 30.08 -0.53
N GLY A 7 13.28 30.06 -1.87
CA GLY A 7 14.44 30.43 -2.69
C GLY A 7 14.87 31.89 -2.58
N ALA A 8 13.93 32.81 -2.35
CA ALA A 8 14.21 34.24 -2.23
C ALA A 8 14.77 34.63 -0.85
N VAL A 9 14.43 33.88 0.22
CA VAL A 9 14.83 34.18 1.60
C VAL A 9 16.13 33.47 2.00
N TRP A 10 16.45 32.33 1.37
CA TRP A 10 17.62 31.50 1.69
C TRP A 10 18.98 32.23 1.64
N PRO A 11 19.27 33.12 0.65
CA PRO A 11 20.55 33.83 0.60
C PRO A 11 20.74 34.82 1.76
N SER A 12 19.64 35.41 2.23
CA SER A 12 19.65 36.35 3.36
C SER A 12 19.74 35.62 4.69
N LEU A 13 19.00 34.51 4.84
CA LEU A 13 19.02 33.68 6.04
C LEU A 13 20.39 33.01 6.24
N SER A 14 21.01 32.51 5.18
CA SER A 14 22.35 31.89 5.23
C SER A 14 23.45 32.87 5.64
N ARG A 15 23.37 34.14 5.23
CA ARG A 15 24.30 35.20 5.68
C ARG A 15 24.13 35.54 7.15
N ILE A 16 22.90 35.54 7.65
CA ILE A 16 22.60 35.77 9.08
C ILE A 16 23.11 34.61 9.91
N ILE A 17 22.85 33.37 9.51
CA ILE A 17 23.34 32.16 10.20
C ILE A 17 24.88 32.11 10.18
N ALA A 18 25.52 32.46 9.05
CA ALA A 18 26.97 32.51 8.97
C ALA A 18 27.58 33.56 9.92
N ARG A 19 26.93 34.73 10.09
CA ARG A 19 27.37 35.75 11.06
C ARG A 19 27.16 35.31 12.51
N ILE A 20 26.06 34.64 12.81
CA ILE A 20 25.79 34.09 14.15
C ILE A 20 26.85 33.00 14.48
N LEU A 21 27.14 32.10 13.54
CA LEU A 21 28.18 31.08 13.73
C LEU A 21 29.59 31.68 13.87
N GLN A 22 29.88 32.80 13.20
CA GLN A 22 31.13 33.53 13.41
C GLN A 22 31.21 34.18 14.80
N LEU A 23 30.11 34.75 15.31
CA LEU A 23 30.04 35.35 16.64
C LEU A 23 30.16 34.29 17.74
N VAL A 24 29.50 33.13 17.57
CA VAL A 24 29.64 31.98 18.47
C VAL A 24 31.07 31.45 18.45
N ARG A 25 31.71 31.36 17.27
CA ARG A 25 33.12 30.94 17.16
C ARG A 25 34.08 31.94 17.81
N TYR A 26 33.77 33.24 17.76
CA TYR A 26 34.57 34.30 18.39
C TYR A 26 34.43 34.31 19.92
N GLY A 27 33.22 34.03 20.44
CA GLY A 27 32.98 33.83 21.87
C GLY A 27 33.64 32.57 22.42
N TRP A 28 33.60 31.46 21.66
CA TRP A 28 34.20 30.19 22.05
C TRP A 28 35.74 30.24 22.12
N HIS A 29 36.38 31.01 21.23
CA HIS A 29 37.84 31.11 21.17
C HIS A 29 38.45 31.94 22.31
N ASN A 30 37.65 32.82 22.96
CA ASN A 30 38.10 33.63 24.09
C ASN A 30 37.84 32.98 25.46
N LEU A 31 36.96 31.98 25.54
CA LEU A 31 36.67 31.30 26.81
C LEU A 31 37.64 30.16 27.17
N TRP A 32 38.47 29.69 26.24
CA TRP A 32 39.24 28.42 26.42
C TRP A 32 40.77 28.56 26.46
N HIS A 33 41.34 29.77 26.43
CA HIS A 33 42.79 29.95 26.59
C HIS A 33 43.19 31.05 27.60
N PRO A 34 43.10 30.78 28.91
CA PRO A 34 44.00 31.41 29.87
C PRO A 34 45.40 30.81 29.69
N ARG A 35 46.41 31.68 29.50
CA ARG A 35 47.83 31.29 29.40
C ARG A 35 48.26 30.54 30.67
N GLY A 36 48.64 29.27 30.53
CA GLY A 36 49.20 28.45 31.61
C GLY A 36 49.93 27.22 31.05
N LYS A 37 51.12 26.96 31.58
CA LYS A 37 52.18 26.07 31.07
C LYS A 37 51.91 24.55 31.20
N SER A 38 52.78 23.82 30.48
CA SER A 38 53.31 22.44 30.68
C SER A 38 52.51 21.22 30.18
N ARG A 39 52.88 20.82 28.95
CA ARG A 39 53.35 19.48 28.48
C ARG A 39 53.26 18.32 29.49
N VAL A 40 52.55 17.24 29.13
CA VAL A 40 52.97 15.81 29.19
C VAL A 40 52.11 15.01 28.19
N GLU A 41 52.78 14.16 27.40
CA GLU A 41 52.27 13.10 26.50
C GLU A 41 51.59 11.97 27.29
N GLU A 42 50.55 11.31 26.76
CA GLU A 42 50.58 9.86 26.42
C GLU A 42 49.21 9.27 25.96
N SER A 43 49.32 8.44 24.93
CA SER A 43 48.63 7.15 24.65
C SER A 43 47.09 6.98 24.76
N THR A 44 46.49 6.77 23.57
CA THR A 44 45.52 5.71 23.17
C THR A 44 45.66 4.35 23.89
N PRO A 45 44.74 3.34 23.77
CA PRO A 45 43.39 3.28 23.13
C PRO A 45 42.35 2.28 23.77
N LEU A 46 41.24 2.06 23.02
CA LEU A 46 40.50 0.79 22.77
C LEU A 46 39.43 0.25 23.74
N LEU A 47 38.31 -0.17 23.08
CA LEU A 47 37.33 -1.24 23.41
C LEU A 47 36.43 -0.97 24.63
N GLU A 48 35.13 -1.31 24.66
CA GLU A 48 34.57 -2.62 24.39
C GLU A 48 33.02 -2.58 24.27
N ASN A 49 32.49 -3.57 23.56
CA ASN A 49 31.06 -3.89 23.41
C ASN A 49 30.38 -4.26 24.73
N SER A 50 29.06 -4.11 24.83
CA SER A 50 28.18 -5.24 25.16
C SER A 50 26.68 -4.87 25.18
N ASN A 51 25.91 -5.84 24.71
CA ASN A 51 24.46 -5.97 24.77
C ASN A 51 23.96 -6.21 26.21
N GLN A 52 22.72 -5.80 26.51
CA GLN A 52 21.69 -6.56 27.26
C GLN A 52 20.49 -5.62 27.50
N SER A 53 19.32 -5.89 26.92
CA SER A 53 18.27 -6.84 27.33
C SER A 53 17.34 -6.31 28.44
N THR A 54 16.06 -6.60 28.22
CA THR A 54 14.98 -6.87 29.19
C THR A 54 14.42 -5.71 30.03
N GLY A 55 13.09 -5.62 30.03
CA GLY A 55 12.35 -4.75 30.94
C GLY A 55 10.84 -4.81 30.71
N ASP A 56 10.21 -5.92 31.09
CA ASP A 56 8.77 -6.04 31.30
C ASP A 56 8.23 -4.94 32.22
N ARG A 57 7.02 -4.43 31.95
CA ARG A 57 6.16 -3.94 33.03
C ARG A 57 4.68 -4.04 32.69
N ALA A 58 3.98 -4.69 33.61
CA ALA A 58 2.56 -4.94 33.62
C ALA A 58 1.77 -3.75 34.22
N ARG A 59 0.50 -3.70 33.80
CA ARG A 59 -0.72 -3.44 34.60
C ARG A 59 -0.98 -2.04 35.16
N THR A 60 -2.13 -1.47 34.81
CA THR A 60 -3.22 -1.15 35.76
C THR A 60 -4.53 -0.85 35.03
N ASP A 61 -5.60 -1.50 35.51
CA ASP A 61 -7.02 -1.28 35.20
C ASP A 61 -7.54 0.05 35.79
N GLY A 62 -8.65 0.55 35.24
CA GLY A 62 -9.42 1.65 35.82
C GLY A 62 -10.72 1.93 35.05
N ASP A 63 -11.83 1.41 35.56
CA ASP A 63 -13.20 1.49 35.04
C ASP A 63 -14.03 2.68 35.60
N LEU A 64 -14.87 3.27 34.72
CA LEU A 64 -16.24 3.87 34.94
C LEU A 64 -16.42 5.20 35.74
N PRO A 65 -17.60 5.89 35.68
CA PRO A 65 -18.36 6.43 34.53
C PRO A 65 -18.91 7.89 34.72
N HIS A 66 -19.51 8.45 33.64
CA HIS A 66 -20.53 9.53 33.41
C HIS A 66 -21.33 10.19 34.58
N PRO A 67 -22.25 11.19 34.36
CA PRO A 67 -22.36 12.34 33.41
C PRO A 67 -22.90 13.65 34.07
N SER A 68 -23.06 14.77 33.32
CA SER A 68 -24.30 15.60 33.22
C SER A 68 -24.10 17.07 32.76
N LEU A 69 -24.92 17.49 31.78
CA LEU A 69 -25.38 18.85 31.38
C LEU A 69 -26.21 19.54 32.52
N PRO A 70 -26.71 20.82 32.46
CA PRO A 70 -27.18 21.57 31.26
C PRO A 70 -27.12 23.14 31.23
N ALA A 71 -27.45 23.68 30.03
CA ALA A 71 -28.28 24.85 29.63
C ALA A 71 -28.11 26.29 30.21
N SER A 72 -27.80 27.25 29.30
CA SER A 72 -28.52 28.49 28.86
C SER A 72 -29.21 29.48 29.85
N PRO A 73 -29.64 30.71 29.44
CA PRO A 73 -29.10 31.73 28.49
C PRO A 73 -29.37 33.23 28.87
N ARG A 74 -28.93 34.17 27.99
CA ARG A 74 -29.51 35.51 27.60
C ARG A 74 -29.55 36.73 28.56
N PHE A 75 -29.15 37.92 28.02
CA PHE A 75 -29.83 39.26 27.93
C PHE A 75 -28.74 40.32 27.58
N LEU A 76 -28.67 41.04 26.44
CA LEU A 76 -29.47 42.10 25.76
C LEU A 76 -29.67 43.44 26.52
N GLY A 77 -29.27 44.56 25.87
CA GLY A 77 -29.74 45.95 26.10
C GLY A 77 -28.61 47.01 26.18
N HIS A 78 -28.36 47.82 25.14
CA HIS A 78 -28.88 49.20 24.88
C HIS A 78 -28.04 50.32 25.53
N THR A 79 -27.24 51.16 24.84
CA THR A 79 -27.44 52.29 23.87
C THR A 79 -27.45 53.70 24.49
N SER A 80 -26.78 54.63 23.78
CA SER A 80 -27.12 56.05 23.54
C SER A 80 -26.82 57.07 24.66
N ASP A 81 -25.81 57.94 24.46
CA ASP A 81 -25.85 59.34 23.96
C ASP A 81 -26.41 60.35 24.97
N THR A 82 -25.68 61.43 25.24
CA THR A 82 -25.99 62.81 24.78
C THR A 82 -25.11 63.85 25.47
N ASP A 83 -24.70 64.82 24.67
CA ASP A 83 -24.13 66.12 25.03
C ASP A 83 -25.07 66.92 25.94
N ASP A 84 -24.52 67.80 26.78
CA ASP A 84 -24.89 69.23 26.73
C ASP A 84 -24.03 70.12 27.63
N SER A 85 -24.21 71.41 27.40
CA SER A 85 -23.26 72.51 27.48
C SER A 85 -23.63 73.56 28.55
N VAL A 86 -22.71 74.53 28.76
CA VAL A 86 -22.93 75.91 29.27
C VAL A 86 -22.88 76.15 30.79
N SER A 87 -21.85 76.89 31.27
CA SER A 87 -21.93 78.27 31.81
C SER A 87 -20.70 78.67 32.66
N SER A 88 -20.08 79.80 32.29
CA SER A 88 -19.17 80.67 33.09
C SER A 88 -19.99 81.53 34.09
N PRO A 89 -19.46 82.17 35.17
CA PRO A 89 -18.26 83.04 35.13
C PRO A 89 -17.43 83.27 36.43
N ALA A 90 -16.32 84.01 36.24
CA ALA A 90 -15.68 85.01 37.12
C ALA A 90 -15.07 84.61 38.49
N ASN A 91 -13.74 84.64 38.60
CA ASN A 91 -12.96 85.65 39.35
C ASN A 91 -11.49 85.22 39.47
N GLY A 92 -10.59 86.20 39.42
CA GLY A 92 -9.14 85.99 39.49
C GLY A 92 -8.63 85.66 40.89
N VAL A 93 -7.32 85.39 40.93
CA VAL A 93 -6.32 85.64 41.99
C VAL A 93 -5.28 84.51 41.99
N ASP A 94 -4.04 84.94 41.75
CA ASP A 94 -2.72 84.45 42.18
C ASP A 94 -2.15 83.08 41.77
N GLU A 95 -0.91 83.18 41.27
CA GLU A 95 0.05 82.16 40.89
C GLU A 95 0.40 81.20 42.04
N PHE A 96 0.25 79.89 41.82
CA PHE A 96 1.07 78.85 42.47
C PHE A 96 1.25 77.65 41.51
N PRO A 97 2.48 77.13 41.33
CA PRO A 97 2.74 76.01 40.41
C PRO A 97 2.20 74.70 41.00
N MET A 98 1.04 74.27 40.50
CA MET A 98 0.45 72.97 40.81
C MET A 98 1.25 71.88 40.10
N GLN A 99 2.15 71.22 40.82
CA GLN A 99 2.74 69.94 40.41
C GLN A 99 1.60 68.95 40.15
N ARG A 100 1.32 68.66 38.87
CA ARG A 100 0.50 67.50 38.51
C ARG A 100 1.16 66.27 39.12
N PRO A 101 0.44 65.42 39.88
CA PRO A 101 0.97 64.12 40.22
C PRO A 101 1.24 63.41 38.89
N ARG A 102 2.52 63.25 38.57
CA ARG A 102 2.94 62.28 37.56
C ARG A 102 2.45 60.95 38.11
N LEU A 103 1.30 60.48 37.64
CA LEU A 103 0.93 59.09 37.78
C LEU A 103 2.05 58.35 37.05
N ASP A 104 3.05 57.88 37.79
CA ASP A 104 4.11 57.04 37.28
C ASP A 104 3.45 55.80 36.69
N HIS A 105 3.23 55.83 35.37
CA HIS A 105 2.71 54.71 34.57
C HIS A 105 3.77 53.61 34.42
N SER A 106 4.70 53.49 35.38
CA SER A 106 5.75 52.48 35.43
C SER A 106 5.20 51.05 35.50
N TRP A 107 3.93 50.89 35.88
CA TRP A 107 3.22 49.61 35.88
C TRP A 107 2.67 49.21 34.51
N LEU A 108 2.39 50.16 33.62
CA LEU A 108 1.80 49.91 32.30
C LEU A 108 2.70 49.01 31.42
N PRO A 109 4.02 49.26 31.27
CA PRO A 109 4.88 48.38 30.47
C PRO A 109 5.06 46.99 31.11
N LYS A 110 5.04 46.92 32.46
CA LYS A 110 5.11 45.64 33.19
C LYS A 110 3.83 44.81 32.98
N ALA A 111 2.67 45.45 33.03
CA ALA A 111 1.39 44.82 32.74
C ALA A 111 1.30 44.37 31.28
N LEU A 112 1.78 45.18 30.33
CA LEU A 112 1.81 44.81 28.92
C LEU A 112 2.75 43.61 28.66
N SER A 113 3.93 43.60 29.29
CA SER A 113 4.87 42.48 29.20
C SER A 113 4.29 41.18 29.81
N PHE A 114 3.61 41.28 30.95
CA PHE A 114 2.94 40.13 31.56
C PHE A 114 1.77 39.61 30.69
N CYS A 115 0.91 40.50 30.18
CA CYS A 115 -0.19 40.14 29.28
C CYS A 115 0.32 39.51 27.97
N THR A 116 1.40 40.02 27.40
CA THR A 116 2.01 39.41 26.20
C THR A 116 2.60 38.03 26.51
N LEU A 117 3.35 37.87 27.60
CA LEU A 117 3.92 36.57 27.97
C LEU A 117 2.83 35.51 28.24
N THR A 118 1.80 35.86 29.02
CA THR A 118 0.65 34.97 29.26
C THR A 118 -0.11 34.66 27.98
N GLY A 119 -0.23 35.63 27.07
CA GLY A 119 -0.76 35.43 25.71
C GLY A 119 0.07 34.44 24.88
N VAL A 120 1.41 34.53 24.91
CA VAL A 120 2.33 33.58 24.24
C VAL A 120 2.10 32.17 24.78
N ILE A 121 2.10 32.01 26.11
CA ILE A 121 1.95 30.71 26.75
C ILE A 121 0.57 30.13 26.46
N GLY A 122 -0.49 30.93 26.61
CA GLY A 122 -1.85 30.53 26.26
C GLY A 122 -1.97 30.10 24.79
N TRP A 123 -1.37 30.85 23.87
CA TRP A 123 -1.34 30.51 22.45
C TRP A 123 -0.52 29.25 22.15
N ALA A 124 0.63 29.07 22.80
CA ALA A 124 1.45 27.86 22.66
C ALA A 124 0.70 26.62 23.15
N VAL A 125 -0.02 26.73 24.27
CA VAL A 125 -0.86 25.66 24.82
C VAL A 125 -2.02 25.36 23.87
N VAL A 126 -2.80 26.38 23.45
CA VAL A 126 -3.91 26.19 22.51
C VAL A 126 -3.43 25.60 21.18
N SER A 127 -2.30 26.08 20.65
CA SER A 127 -1.75 25.54 19.40
C SER A 127 -1.32 24.08 19.53
N SER A 128 -0.70 23.68 20.66
CA SER A 128 -0.38 22.28 20.93
C SER A 128 -1.62 21.39 20.98
N PHE A 129 -2.72 21.87 21.55
CA PHE A 129 -4.00 21.17 21.51
C PHE A 129 -4.60 21.12 20.11
N THR A 130 -4.49 22.19 19.30
CA THR A 130 -4.97 22.15 17.90
C THR A 130 -4.22 21.16 17.03
N THR A 131 -2.93 20.90 17.32
CA THR A 131 -2.17 19.84 16.62
C THR A 131 -2.57 18.43 17.03
N GLN A 132 -3.25 18.26 18.17
CA GLN A 132 -3.77 16.98 18.64
C GLN A 132 -5.21 16.73 18.19
N ILE A 133 -5.89 17.70 17.57
CA ILE A 133 -7.18 17.45 16.94
C ILE A 133 -6.88 16.59 15.72
N PRO A 134 -7.25 15.29 15.72
CA PRO A 134 -7.02 14.46 14.56
C PRO A 134 -7.73 15.13 13.40
N ALA A 135 -6.96 15.55 12.38
CA ALA A 135 -7.55 15.83 11.08
C ALA A 135 -8.41 14.62 10.72
N SER A 136 -9.58 14.82 10.12
CA SER A 136 -10.41 13.70 9.69
C SER A 136 -9.50 12.67 9.02
N SER A 137 -9.49 11.43 9.51
CA SER A 137 -8.57 10.38 9.02
C SER A 137 -8.85 10.00 7.57
N LEU A 138 -9.77 10.68 6.90
CA LEU A 138 -10.11 10.48 5.50
C LEU A 138 -9.53 11.62 4.66
N GLY A 139 -8.62 11.27 3.76
CA GLY A 139 -8.14 12.14 2.69
C GLY A 139 -8.99 11.99 1.44
N LEU A 140 -9.14 13.06 0.68
CA LEU A 140 -9.69 13.03 -0.68
C LEU A 140 -8.54 13.03 -1.67
N VAL A 141 -8.52 12.08 -2.61
CA VAL A 141 -7.51 12.05 -3.67
C VAL A 141 -7.70 13.26 -4.57
N SER A 142 -6.66 14.07 -4.71
CA SER A 142 -6.60 15.18 -5.66
C SER A 142 -5.64 14.82 -6.77
N SER A 143 -6.15 14.26 -7.87
CA SER A 143 -5.40 14.06 -9.11
C SER A 143 -6.04 14.87 -10.23
N THR A 144 -5.22 15.40 -11.14
CA THR A 144 -5.69 16.00 -12.40
C THR A 144 -5.88 14.95 -13.50
N GLN A 145 -5.34 13.75 -13.29
CA GLN A 145 -5.44 12.63 -14.21
C GLN A 145 -6.09 11.46 -13.46
N CYS A 146 -7.21 10.98 -13.98
CA CYS A 146 -8.02 9.92 -13.41
C CYS A 146 -8.73 9.22 -14.55
N GLY A 147 -9.10 7.97 -14.35
CA GLY A 147 -9.72 7.14 -15.36
C GLY A 147 -9.02 5.79 -15.53
N SER A 148 -9.52 5.02 -16.48
CA SER A 148 -8.97 3.71 -16.84
C SER A 148 -7.99 3.84 -17.98
N TRP A 149 -6.87 3.13 -17.85
CA TRP A 149 -5.81 3.09 -18.83
C TRP A 149 -5.58 1.65 -19.26
N SER A 150 -5.29 1.44 -20.53
CA SER A 150 -4.85 0.14 -21.04
C SER A 150 -3.63 0.29 -21.92
N LEU A 151 -2.87 -0.80 -22.02
CA LEU A 151 -1.80 -0.91 -23.00
C LEU A 151 -2.42 -0.84 -24.40
N ARG A 152 -1.81 -0.04 -25.28
CA ARG A 152 -2.22 0.06 -26.68
C ARG A 152 -2.00 -1.26 -27.40
N ARG A 153 -2.81 -1.54 -28.41
CA ARG A 153 -2.58 -2.69 -29.29
C ARG A 153 -1.35 -2.46 -30.16
N GLY A 154 -0.55 -3.51 -30.36
CA GLY A 154 0.62 -3.47 -31.25
C GLY A 154 1.82 -2.70 -30.68
N VAL A 155 1.89 -2.54 -29.36
CA VAL A 155 3.14 -2.12 -28.70
C VAL A 155 4.20 -3.20 -28.86
N ASP A 156 5.46 -2.83 -28.66
CA ASP A 156 6.57 -3.77 -28.71
C ASP A 156 6.59 -4.75 -27.51
N GLU A 157 7.40 -5.80 -27.64
CA GLU A 157 7.59 -6.83 -26.60
C GLU A 157 8.12 -6.24 -25.28
N SER A 158 8.89 -5.14 -25.34
CA SER A 158 9.41 -4.48 -24.14
C SER A 158 8.29 -3.85 -23.32
N ALA A 159 7.37 -3.15 -23.97
CA ALA A 159 6.21 -2.54 -23.32
C ALA A 159 5.25 -3.60 -22.77
N LEU A 160 5.08 -4.74 -23.47
CA LEU A 160 4.33 -5.90 -22.97
C LEU A 160 4.97 -6.49 -21.72
N ALA A 161 6.29 -6.67 -21.71
CA ALA A 161 7.04 -7.15 -20.55
C ALA A 161 6.94 -6.18 -19.36
N ASP A 162 7.04 -4.88 -19.60
CA ASP A 162 6.90 -3.85 -18.56
C ASP A 162 5.48 -3.80 -17.98
N ASP A 163 4.43 -3.91 -18.80
CA ASP A 163 3.06 -4.04 -18.31
C ASP A 163 2.90 -5.33 -17.50
N ALA A 164 3.43 -6.47 -17.96
CA ALA A 164 3.38 -7.71 -17.21
C ALA A 164 4.03 -7.59 -15.81
N LEU A 165 5.16 -6.90 -15.70
CA LEU A 165 5.81 -6.60 -14.42
C LEU A 165 4.95 -5.68 -13.53
N LEU A 166 4.32 -4.66 -14.12
CA LEU A 166 3.41 -3.77 -13.41
C LEU A 166 2.19 -4.52 -12.87
N GLN A 167 1.55 -5.34 -13.70
CA GLN A 167 0.41 -6.18 -13.32
C GLN A 167 0.81 -7.18 -12.22
N SER A 168 1.99 -7.78 -12.32
CA SER A 168 2.55 -8.66 -11.28
C SER A 168 2.76 -7.93 -9.95
N ALA A 169 3.26 -6.70 -9.99
CA ALA A 169 3.42 -5.88 -8.79
C ALA A 169 2.08 -5.51 -8.14
N LYS A 170 1.05 -5.21 -8.94
CA LYS A 170 -0.32 -4.95 -8.46
C LYS A 170 -0.93 -6.19 -7.80
N GLU A 171 -0.84 -7.35 -8.47
CA GLU A 171 -1.35 -8.62 -7.96
C GLU A 171 -0.65 -9.03 -6.67
N ARG A 172 0.69 -8.92 -6.61
CA ARG A 172 1.45 -9.20 -5.39
C ARG A 172 1.01 -8.31 -4.24
N ARG A 173 0.87 -7.00 -4.45
CA ARG A 173 0.41 -6.06 -3.42
C ARG A 173 -1.01 -6.40 -2.94
N ALA A 174 -1.91 -6.75 -3.87
CA ALA A 174 -3.26 -7.17 -3.51
C ALA A 174 -3.26 -8.45 -2.67
N GLY A 175 -2.41 -9.41 -3.02
CA GLY A 175 -2.22 -10.65 -2.26
C GLY A 175 -1.64 -10.43 -0.86
N GLU A 176 -0.63 -9.58 -0.73
CA GLU A 176 -0.06 -9.19 0.56
C GLU A 176 -1.11 -8.49 1.45
N TYR A 177 -1.91 -7.59 0.87
CA TYR A 177 -3.00 -6.93 1.58
C TYR A 177 -4.12 -7.90 1.96
N GLU A 178 -4.46 -8.84 1.10
CA GLU A 178 -5.41 -9.91 1.40
C GLU A 178 -4.96 -10.71 2.61
N HIS A 179 -3.74 -11.23 2.59
CA HIS A 179 -3.19 -12.03 3.67
C HIS A 179 -3.15 -11.28 5.01
N ALA A 180 -2.81 -9.99 4.97
CA ALA A 180 -2.72 -9.16 6.17
C ALA A 180 -4.10 -8.70 6.69
N CYS A 181 -5.05 -8.43 5.80
CA CYS A 181 -6.24 -7.62 6.14
C CYS A 181 -7.58 -8.33 5.92
N TYR A 182 -7.62 -9.41 5.13
CA TYR A 182 -8.80 -10.23 4.93
C TYR A 182 -8.71 -11.50 5.78
N GLY A 183 -9.77 -11.81 6.55
CA GLY A 183 -9.84 -13.03 7.37
C GLY A 183 -9.71 -12.80 8.88
N ALA A 184 -9.79 -13.88 9.67
CA ALA A 184 -9.88 -13.81 11.13
C ALA A 184 -8.59 -13.31 11.81
N GLN A 185 -7.44 -13.42 11.14
CA GLN A 185 -6.14 -12.97 11.64
C GLN A 185 -5.97 -11.44 11.57
N SER A 186 -6.88 -10.73 10.89
CA SER A 186 -6.88 -9.27 10.76
C SER A 186 -7.16 -8.51 12.08
N ALA A 187 -7.51 -9.21 13.16
CA ALA A 187 -7.88 -8.63 14.45
C ALA A 187 -6.72 -7.88 15.14
N THR A 188 -5.46 -8.20 14.83
CA THR A 188 -4.31 -7.39 15.24
C THR A 188 -4.08 -6.33 14.16
N SER A 189 -4.77 -5.19 14.31
CA SER A 189 -4.79 -4.08 13.35
C SER A 189 -3.38 -3.61 12.98
N SER A 190 -2.78 -4.17 11.93
CA SER A 190 -1.60 -3.58 11.33
C SER A 190 -2.02 -2.20 10.79
N GLU A 191 -1.19 -1.18 10.98
CA GLU A 191 -1.45 0.14 10.41
C GLU A 191 -1.61 0.06 8.89
N GLU A 192 -1.04 -0.96 8.25
CA GLU A 192 -1.14 -1.25 6.83
C GLU A 192 -2.59 -1.53 6.38
N CYS A 193 -3.41 -2.15 7.23
CA CYS A 193 -4.81 -2.41 6.93
C CYS A 193 -5.71 -1.17 6.98
N SER A 194 -5.24 -0.09 7.60
CA SER A 194 -5.96 1.18 7.67
C SER A 194 -5.77 2.08 6.46
N PHE A 195 -5.27 1.57 5.32
CA PHE A 195 -5.07 2.37 4.12
C PHE A 195 -6.39 2.69 3.39
N PHE A 196 -7.27 1.70 3.22
CA PHE A 196 -8.56 1.88 2.56
C PHE A 196 -9.64 2.34 3.53
N ARG A 197 -10.69 2.98 3.01
CA ARG A 197 -11.85 3.40 3.82
C ARG A 197 -12.47 2.22 4.57
N THR A 198 -12.71 1.13 3.86
CA THR A 198 -13.14 -0.15 4.44
C THR A 198 -11.99 -1.13 4.29
N GLN A 199 -11.55 -1.71 5.40
CA GLN A 199 -10.40 -2.62 5.42
C GLN A 199 -10.62 -3.87 4.55
N ALA A 200 -11.77 -4.53 4.72
CA ALA A 200 -12.12 -5.72 3.96
C ALA A 200 -13.57 -5.62 3.47
N ILE A 201 -13.79 -5.95 2.20
CA ILE A 201 -15.13 -5.98 1.63
C ILE A 201 -15.86 -7.20 2.18
N PRO A 202 -17.05 -7.04 2.79
CA PRO A 202 -17.79 -8.17 3.34
C PRO A 202 -18.12 -9.20 2.27
N SER A 203 -17.97 -10.47 2.61
CA SER A 203 -18.30 -11.59 1.75
C SER A 203 -18.90 -12.75 2.53
N THR A 204 -19.64 -13.59 1.81
CA THR A 204 -20.26 -14.80 2.33
C THR A 204 -19.83 -15.99 1.51
N VAL A 205 -19.76 -17.15 2.16
CA VAL A 205 -19.35 -18.42 1.53
C VAL A 205 -20.45 -19.43 1.72
N THR A 206 -20.92 -20.03 0.63
CA THR A 206 -21.96 -21.05 0.63
C THR A 206 -21.58 -22.21 -0.26
N ARG A 207 -22.06 -23.41 0.06
CA ARG A 207 -21.92 -24.58 -0.80
C ARG A 207 -23.02 -24.57 -1.86
N THR A 208 -22.69 -25.03 -3.07
CA THR A 208 -23.62 -25.03 -4.21
C THR A 208 -23.36 -26.21 -5.13
N ASP A 209 -24.34 -26.57 -5.94
CA ASP A 209 -24.22 -27.65 -6.92
C ASP A 209 -23.25 -27.30 -8.04
N CYS A 210 -22.83 -28.32 -8.81
CA CYS A 210 -21.92 -28.15 -9.95
C CYS A 210 -22.52 -27.12 -10.92
N PRO A 211 -21.77 -26.06 -11.29
CA PRO A 211 -22.29 -24.95 -12.07
C PRO A 211 -22.44 -25.27 -13.57
N PHE A 212 -21.98 -26.43 -14.02
CA PHE A 212 -21.93 -26.81 -15.43
C PHE A 212 -23.11 -27.69 -15.83
N LYS A 213 -23.61 -27.53 -17.07
CA LYS A 213 -24.71 -28.34 -17.62
C LYS A 213 -24.38 -29.83 -17.54
N ASN A 214 -23.14 -30.19 -17.85
CA ASN A 214 -22.66 -31.54 -17.65
C ASN A 214 -22.14 -31.73 -16.21
N GLN A 215 -23.01 -32.24 -15.34
CA GLN A 215 -22.71 -32.47 -13.91
C GLN A 215 -21.55 -33.43 -13.67
N SER A 216 -21.23 -34.31 -14.63
CA SER A 216 -20.17 -35.30 -14.49
C SER A 216 -18.76 -34.72 -14.60
N LEU A 217 -18.64 -33.46 -15.04
CA LEU A 217 -17.38 -32.72 -15.13
C LEU A 217 -16.82 -32.29 -13.78
N CYS A 218 -17.65 -32.12 -12.76
CA CYS A 218 -17.18 -31.72 -11.45
C CYS A 218 -16.65 -32.95 -10.68
N ALA A 219 -15.54 -32.81 -9.96
CA ALA A 219 -15.00 -33.88 -9.14
C ALA A 219 -15.82 -34.01 -7.84
N GLY A 220 -16.18 -35.24 -7.50
CA GLY A 220 -16.98 -35.56 -6.33
C GLY A 220 -18.26 -36.31 -6.68
N ARG A 221 -18.90 -36.89 -5.66
CA ARG A 221 -20.22 -37.51 -5.78
C ARG A 221 -21.18 -36.74 -4.87
N GLY A 222 -22.29 -36.27 -5.43
CA GLY A 222 -23.39 -35.67 -4.67
C GLY A 222 -23.71 -34.23 -5.06
N LEU A 223 -24.68 -33.68 -4.34
CA LEU A 223 -25.03 -32.27 -4.37
C LEU A 223 -23.97 -31.47 -3.60
N GLN A 224 -23.85 -30.17 -3.88
CA GLN A 224 -22.98 -29.25 -3.12
C GLN A 224 -21.45 -29.41 -3.25
N ILE A 225 -20.97 -29.88 -4.41
CA ILE A 225 -19.53 -30.07 -4.68
C ILE A 225 -18.77 -28.78 -5.03
N ALA A 226 -19.48 -27.69 -5.35
CA ALA A 226 -18.89 -26.39 -5.62
C ALA A 226 -19.01 -25.45 -4.41
N THR A 227 -18.15 -24.44 -4.36
CA THR A 227 -18.22 -23.38 -3.35
C THR A 227 -18.47 -22.03 -4.02
N ARG A 228 -19.47 -21.31 -3.53
CA ARG A 228 -19.84 -19.97 -3.95
C ARG A 228 -19.33 -18.94 -2.94
N PHE A 229 -18.68 -17.92 -3.45
CA PHE A 229 -18.25 -16.73 -2.74
C PHE A 229 -19.06 -15.56 -3.30
N THR A 230 -19.65 -14.73 -2.44
CA THR A 230 -20.37 -13.54 -2.90
C THR A 230 -20.28 -12.40 -1.91
N THR A 231 -20.10 -11.19 -2.41
CA THR A 231 -20.22 -9.97 -1.60
C THR A 231 -21.69 -9.63 -1.27
N GLY A 232 -22.64 -10.19 -2.03
CA GLY A 232 -23.98 -9.63 -2.14
C GLY A 232 -23.92 -8.22 -2.75
N ARG A 233 -25.01 -7.46 -2.62
CA ARG A 233 -25.05 -6.06 -3.07
C ARG A 233 -24.41 -5.16 -2.03
N VAL A 234 -23.20 -4.70 -2.31
CA VAL A 234 -22.43 -3.81 -1.43
C VAL A 234 -22.38 -2.41 -2.04
N ASP A 235 -22.50 -1.40 -1.20
CA ASP A 235 -22.42 0.00 -1.60
C ASP A 235 -20.97 0.37 -2.01
N ALA A 236 -20.78 0.97 -3.19
CA ALA A 236 -19.44 1.33 -3.70
C ALA A 236 -18.69 2.33 -2.82
N SER A 237 -19.34 2.96 -1.83
CA SER A 237 -18.67 3.73 -0.80
C SER A 237 -17.65 2.92 0.00
N VAL A 238 -17.76 1.58 0.08
CA VAL A 238 -16.74 0.72 0.70
C VAL A 238 -15.41 0.72 -0.07
N LEU A 239 -15.47 0.99 -1.38
CA LEU A 239 -14.27 1.16 -2.21
C LEU A 239 -13.61 2.52 -1.97
N GLY A 240 -14.22 3.42 -1.19
CA GLY A 240 -13.75 4.80 -1.01
C GLY A 240 -14.50 5.82 -1.87
N LEU A 241 -15.50 5.41 -2.65
CA LEU A 241 -16.27 6.34 -3.48
C LEU A 241 -17.01 7.40 -2.64
N ASN A 242 -16.92 8.65 -3.06
CA ASN A 242 -17.49 9.83 -2.42
C ASN A 242 -18.45 10.55 -3.36
N VAL A 243 -19.60 9.95 -3.59
CA VAL A 243 -20.72 10.54 -4.33
C VAL A 243 -21.98 10.47 -3.46
N ALA A 244 -22.96 11.34 -3.70
CA ALA A 244 -24.17 11.40 -2.88
C ALA A 244 -24.98 10.08 -2.90
N ASN A 245 -25.12 9.49 -4.10
CA ASN A 245 -25.84 8.24 -4.34
C ASN A 245 -24.85 7.23 -4.96
N PRO A 246 -24.03 6.57 -4.14
CA PRO A 246 -23.09 5.57 -4.65
C PRO A 246 -23.85 4.41 -5.30
N PRO A 247 -23.36 3.88 -6.44
CA PRO A 247 -23.88 2.65 -6.99
C PRO A 247 -23.60 1.49 -6.02
N LYS A 248 -24.26 0.36 -6.25
CA LYS A 248 -23.95 -0.89 -5.56
C LYS A 248 -23.20 -1.79 -6.53
N PHE A 249 -22.45 -2.73 -6.00
CA PHE A 249 -21.86 -3.79 -6.80
C PHE A 249 -22.07 -5.15 -6.16
N ASN A 250 -22.00 -6.18 -6.99
CA ASN A 250 -22.07 -7.57 -6.57
C ASN A 250 -20.99 -8.36 -7.30
N ARG A 251 -20.09 -8.96 -6.51
CA ARG A 251 -19.06 -9.86 -6.98
C ARG A 251 -19.40 -11.27 -6.52
N THR A 252 -19.53 -12.19 -7.46
CA THR A 252 -19.78 -13.61 -7.17
C THR A 252 -18.78 -14.50 -7.88
N THR A 253 -18.16 -15.44 -7.16
CA THR A 253 -17.32 -16.50 -7.71
C THR A 253 -17.85 -17.86 -7.33
N ILE A 254 -17.92 -18.80 -8.26
CA ILE A 254 -18.18 -20.21 -7.96
C ILE A 254 -16.97 -21.02 -8.41
N CYS A 255 -16.30 -21.68 -7.47
CA CYS A 255 -15.17 -22.57 -7.76
C CYS A 255 -15.54 -24.03 -7.53
N VAL A 256 -15.02 -24.91 -8.39
CA VAL A 256 -15.25 -26.36 -8.34
C VAL A 256 -14.08 -27.15 -8.92
N PRO A 257 -13.58 -28.17 -8.22
CA PRO A 257 -12.63 -29.13 -8.79
C PRO A 257 -13.24 -29.87 -9.99
N LEU A 258 -12.47 -30.09 -11.06
CA LEU A 258 -12.94 -30.86 -12.22
C LEU A 258 -12.48 -32.32 -12.19
N ASN A 259 -13.31 -33.19 -12.73
CA ASN A 259 -13.09 -34.62 -12.83
C ASN A 259 -12.16 -34.94 -14.01
N MET A 260 -11.01 -35.53 -13.71
CA MET A 260 -10.01 -35.91 -14.71
C MET A 260 -10.29 -37.27 -15.36
N ASP A 261 -11.06 -38.14 -14.71
CA ASP A 261 -11.23 -39.55 -15.10
C ASP A 261 -12.35 -39.75 -16.14
N GLN A 262 -12.99 -38.66 -16.57
CA GLN A 262 -14.05 -38.63 -17.58
C GLN A 262 -13.52 -38.65 -19.04
N GLY A 263 -12.24 -38.97 -19.25
CA GLY A 263 -11.61 -38.97 -20.58
C GLY A 263 -11.16 -37.60 -21.08
N PHE A 264 -11.22 -36.55 -20.25
CA PHE A 264 -10.68 -35.23 -20.58
C PHE A 264 -9.16 -35.16 -20.45
N VAL A 265 -8.56 -36.10 -19.73
CA VAL A 265 -7.09 -36.22 -19.62
C VAL A 265 -6.65 -37.43 -20.43
N LYS A 266 -5.78 -37.20 -21.41
CA LYS A 266 -5.19 -38.26 -22.23
C LYS A 266 -3.73 -38.42 -21.88
N GLU A 267 -3.36 -39.66 -21.58
CA GLU A 267 -1.97 -40.06 -21.48
C GLU A 267 -1.41 -40.31 -22.88
N ILE A 268 -0.29 -39.66 -23.18
CA ILE A 268 0.43 -39.75 -24.44
C ILE A 268 1.73 -40.50 -24.16
N ALA A 269 1.88 -41.62 -24.85
CA ALA A 269 3.07 -42.45 -24.75
C ALA A 269 4.34 -41.66 -25.12
N PRO A 270 5.49 -42.01 -24.52
CA PRO A 270 6.80 -41.51 -24.93
C PRO A 270 6.99 -41.64 -26.44
N ASP A 271 7.63 -40.65 -27.05
CA ASP A 271 7.98 -40.68 -28.47
C ASP A 271 9.51 -40.67 -28.64
N LYS A 272 10.00 -40.70 -29.89
CA LYS A 272 11.44 -40.70 -30.17
C LYS A 272 12.19 -39.49 -29.56
N TYR A 273 11.48 -38.39 -29.31
CA TYR A 273 12.04 -37.13 -28.83
C TYR A 273 11.84 -36.93 -27.32
N HIS A 274 10.91 -37.65 -26.70
CA HIS A 274 10.56 -37.51 -25.29
C HIS A 274 10.53 -38.87 -24.59
N SER A 275 11.41 -39.04 -23.59
CA SER A 275 11.50 -40.27 -22.80
C SER A 275 10.32 -40.47 -21.84
N ASP A 276 9.62 -39.39 -21.50
CA ASP A 276 8.65 -39.37 -20.42
C ASP A 276 7.22 -39.32 -20.98
N TYR A 277 6.28 -39.93 -20.25
CA TYR A 277 4.84 -39.83 -20.53
C TYR A 277 4.39 -38.37 -20.50
N ARG A 278 3.42 -38.00 -21.33
CA ARG A 278 2.80 -36.68 -21.30
C ARG A 278 1.32 -36.79 -21.02
N TYR A 279 0.75 -35.78 -20.38
CA TYR A 279 -0.69 -35.69 -20.16
C TYR A 279 -1.23 -34.46 -20.87
N GLU A 280 -2.20 -34.66 -21.76
CA GLU A 280 -2.96 -33.59 -22.42
C GLU A 280 -4.37 -33.46 -21.82
N TYR A 281 -4.77 -32.22 -21.54
CA TYR A 281 -6.03 -31.88 -20.90
C TYR A 281 -6.95 -31.20 -21.92
N HIS A 282 -8.04 -31.85 -22.30
CA HIS A 282 -8.97 -31.44 -23.34
C HIS A 282 -10.21 -30.74 -22.78
N PHE A 283 -10.03 -29.70 -21.96
CA PHE A 283 -11.11 -28.86 -21.44
C PHE A 283 -11.51 -27.72 -22.40
N GLY A 284 -10.92 -27.68 -23.59
CA GLY A 284 -11.10 -26.62 -24.57
C GLY A 284 -9.93 -26.55 -25.54
N SER A 285 -10.09 -25.80 -26.62
CA SER A 285 -9.02 -25.50 -27.57
C SER A 285 -8.28 -24.22 -27.17
N ARG A 286 -7.03 -24.09 -27.61
CA ARG A 286 -6.26 -22.84 -27.48
C ARG A 286 -5.92 -22.29 -28.85
N ASN A 287 -5.87 -20.97 -28.96
CA ASN A 287 -5.54 -20.28 -30.20
C ASN A 287 -4.62 -19.09 -29.91
N ASP A 288 -3.40 -19.11 -30.43
CA ASP A 288 -2.44 -17.99 -30.38
C ASP A 288 -2.55 -17.08 -31.62
N GLY A 289 -3.53 -17.32 -32.50
CA GLY A 289 -3.72 -16.65 -33.78
C GLY A 289 -2.94 -17.28 -34.95
N ARG A 290 -1.96 -18.15 -34.68
CA ARG A 290 -1.16 -18.88 -35.69
C ARG A 290 -1.47 -20.38 -35.71
N HIS A 291 -1.68 -20.95 -34.54
CA HIS A 291 -1.89 -22.36 -34.29
C HIS A 291 -3.09 -22.55 -33.38
N THR A 292 -3.89 -23.57 -33.70
CA THR A 292 -4.97 -24.03 -32.83
C THR A 292 -4.59 -25.37 -32.25
N TRP A 293 -4.52 -25.45 -30.93
CA TRP A 293 -4.34 -26.71 -30.21
C TRP A 293 -5.70 -27.24 -29.76
N ASN A 294 -5.95 -28.53 -29.95
CA ASN A 294 -7.16 -29.20 -29.50
C ASN A 294 -7.12 -29.62 -28.02
N TYR A 295 -6.15 -29.08 -27.25
CA TYR A 295 -6.00 -29.28 -25.82
C TYR A 295 -5.75 -27.93 -25.13
N THR A 296 -6.18 -27.85 -23.87
CA THR A 296 -6.05 -26.68 -23.00
C THR A 296 -4.70 -26.64 -22.32
N PHE A 297 -4.22 -27.78 -21.82
CA PHE A 297 -2.97 -27.84 -21.08
C PHE A 297 -2.22 -29.13 -21.39
N ARG A 298 -0.91 -29.09 -21.27
CA ARG A 298 -0.04 -30.24 -21.44
C ARG A 298 1.07 -30.20 -20.39
N THR A 299 1.31 -31.34 -19.76
CA THR A 299 2.44 -31.53 -18.83
C THR A 299 3.21 -32.79 -19.20
N ALA A 300 4.47 -32.89 -18.77
CA ALA A 300 5.39 -33.95 -19.16
C ALA A 300 6.07 -34.58 -17.94
N GLY A 301 6.03 -35.92 -17.85
CA GLY A 301 6.61 -36.71 -16.78
C GLY A 301 5.86 -36.63 -15.47
N ASP A 302 6.45 -37.24 -14.44
CA ASP A 302 5.98 -37.14 -13.06
C ASP A 302 6.53 -35.85 -12.43
N PRO A 303 5.68 -34.88 -12.02
CA PRO A 303 6.11 -33.66 -11.35
C PRO A 303 6.93 -33.91 -10.08
N PHE A 304 6.80 -35.09 -9.46
CA PHE A 304 7.62 -35.49 -8.32
C PHE A 304 9.11 -35.62 -8.67
N ASN A 305 9.45 -35.88 -9.93
CA ASN A 305 10.84 -35.96 -10.40
C ASN A 305 11.48 -34.58 -10.62
N TYR A 306 10.69 -33.51 -10.62
CA TYR A 306 11.23 -32.16 -10.77
C TYR A 306 12.04 -31.78 -9.52
N ARG A 307 13.17 -31.10 -9.71
CA ARG A 307 14.09 -30.75 -8.61
C ARG A 307 13.68 -29.50 -7.83
N VAL A 308 12.39 -29.15 -7.83
CA VAL A 308 11.84 -27.97 -7.18
C VAL A 308 10.62 -28.39 -6.37
N ALA A 309 10.64 -28.13 -5.06
CA ALA A 309 9.50 -28.33 -4.18
C ALA A 309 8.59 -27.10 -4.23
N ALA A 310 7.58 -27.13 -5.08
CA ALA A 310 6.64 -26.03 -5.24
C ALA A 310 5.36 -26.50 -5.90
N TYR A 311 4.31 -25.69 -5.82
CA TYR A 311 3.16 -25.87 -6.69
C TYR A 311 3.42 -25.21 -8.05
N SER A 312 3.26 -25.97 -9.12
CA SER A 312 3.20 -25.42 -10.47
C SER A 312 1.74 -25.15 -10.82
N VAL A 313 1.46 -23.94 -11.33
CA VAL A 313 0.12 -23.52 -11.70
C VAL A 313 0.16 -23.02 -13.13
N SER A 314 -0.78 -23.49 -13.95
CA SER A 314 -1.10 -22.90 -15.26
C SER A 314 -2.56 -22.48 -15.26
N ALA A 315 -2.84 -21.24 -15.63
CA ALA A 315 -4.20 -20.71 -15.62
C ALA A 315 -4.59 -20.21 -17.02
N TYR A 316 -5.85 -20.40 -17.37
CA TYR A 316 -6.46 -19.91 -18.61
C TYR A 316 -7.79 -19.24 -18.29
N GLU A 317 -8.15 -18.23 -19.06
CA GLU A 317 -9.40 -17.47 -18.92
C GLU A 317 -10.15 -17.52 -20.25
N SER A 318 -11.46 -17.70 -20.18
CA SER A 318 -12.41 -17.38 -21.23
C SER A 318 -13.26 -16.21 -20.76
N THR A 319 -13.34 -15.20 -21.60
CA THR A 319 -14.03 -13.95 -21.34
C THR A 319 -15.40 -13.95 -22.02
N PRO A 320 -16.33 -13.13 -21.54
CA PRO A 320 -17.65 -13.04 -22.15
C PRO A 320 -17.65 -12.40 -23.55
N TYR A 321 -16.54 -11.80 -23.97
CA TYR A 321 -16.40 -11.14 -25.26
C TYR A 321 -16.43 -12.11 -26.45
N GLY A 322 -16.30 -13.41 -26.21
CA GLY A 322 -16.37 -14.44 -27.23
C GLY A 322 -15.02 -15.03 -27.62
N PRO A 323 -15.04 -16.14 -28.37
CA PRO A 323 -13.87 -16.96 -28.66
C PRO A 323 -12.79 -16.27 -29.50
N GLU A 324 -13.14 -15.21 -30.21
CA GLU A 324 -12.23 -14.37 -30.99
C GLU A 324 -11.32 -13.48 -30.12
N HIS A 325 -11.70 -13.26 -28.87
CA HIS A 325 -10.95 -12.47 -27.91
C HIS A 325 -10.21 -13.34 -26.88
N ASP A 326 -10.48 -14.64 -26.88
CA ASP A 326 -9.97 -15.58 -25.90
C ASP A 326 -8.83 -16.43 -26.46
N TYR A 327 -7.76 -16.54 -25.66
CA TYR A 327 -6.70 -17.50 -25.94
C TYR A 327 -7.16 -18.96 -25.74
N TRP A 328 -8.16 -19.18 -24.88
CA TRP A 328 -8.69 -20.49 -24.54
C TRP A 328 -10.21 -20.53 -24.69
N ASN A 329 -10.69 -21.51 -25.45
CA ASN A 329 -12.11 -21.70 -25.75
C ASN A 329 -12.62 -22.99 -25.09
N PRO A 330 -13.48 -22.88 -24.05
CA PRO A 330 -13.93 -24.04 -23.28
C PRO A 330 -14.78 -25.00 -24.14
N ILE A 331 -14.73 -26.29 -23.80
CA ILE A 331 -15.67 -27.27 -24.39
C ILE A 331 -17.11 -26.96 -23.96
N SER A 332 -18.09 -27.36 -24.78
CA SER A 332 -19.52 -27.21 -24.46
C SER A 332 -19.97 -27.92 -23.17
N GLY A 333 -19.19 -28.88 -22.68
CA GLY A 333 -19.44 -29.49 -21.37
C GLY A 333 -19.32 -28.48 -20.22
N LEU A 334 -18.44 -27.48 -20.34
CA LEU A 334 -18.24 -26.40 -19.38
C LEU A 334 -19.24 -25.25 -19.56
N ASP A 335 -20.30 -25.45 -20.37
CA ASP A 335 -21.43 -24.54 -20.43
C ASP A 335 -22.04 -24.35 -19.03
N ILE A 336 -22.24 -23.10 -18.63
CA ILE A 336 -22.74 -22.74 -17.31
C ILE A 336 -24.27 -22.80 -17.28
N ILE A 337 -24.85 -23.30 -16.17
CA ILE A 337 -26.32 -23.42 -15.99
C ILE A 337 -26.95 -22.09 -15.60
N TYR A 338 -26.24 -21.27 -14.84
CA TYR A 338 -26.80 -20.05 -14.26
C TYR A 338 -27.07 -19.00 -15.34
N PRO A 339 -28.24 -18.32 -15.30
CA PRO A 339 -28.64 -17.32 -16.29
C PRO A 339 -27.93 -15.96 -16.10
N GLY A 340 -26.75 -15.95 -15.49
CA GLY A 340 -25.97 -14.72 -15.36
C GLY A 340 -25.47 -14.27 -16.72
N LYS A 341 -25.60 -12.98 -17.02
CA LYS A 341 -24.98 -12.40 -18.20
C LYS A 341 -23.46 -12.43 -18.02
N ASP A 342 -22.76 -12.85 -19.05
CA ASP A 342 -21.34 -12.54 -19.27
C ASP A 342 -20.37 -13.02 -18.17
N PRO A 343 -20.36 -14.32 -17.79
CA PRO A 343 -19.39 -14.85 -16.84
C PRO A 343 -17.97 -14.88 -17.43
N TYR A 344 -16.97 -14.67 -16.57
CA TYR A 344 -15.59 -15.08 -16.86
C TYR A 344 -15.38 -16.49 -16.35
N LEU A 345 -14.79 -17.37 -17.16
CA LEU A 345 -14.43 -18.72 -16.76
C LEU A 345 -12.92 -18.83 -16.65
N THR A 346 -12.43 -19.13 -15.45
CA THR A 346 -11.01 -19.44 -15.20
C THR A 346 -10.85 -20.94 -15.01
N ILE A 347 -9.87 -21.56 -15.67
CA ILE A 347 -9.41 -22.92 -15.34
C ILE A 347 -7.94 -22.89 -14.92
N MET A 348 -7.63 -23.56 -13.82
CA MET A 348 -6.28 -23.69 -13.27
C MET A 348 -5.88 -25.15 -13.23
N PHE A 349 -4.65 -25.46 -13.65
CA PHE A 349 -4.04 -26.77 -13.55
C PHE A 349 -2.94 -26.71 -12.49
N ILE A 350 -3.13 -27.42 -11.39
CA ILE A 350 -2.27 -27.36 -10.20
C ILE A 350 -1.52 -28.68 -10.05
N SER A 351 -0.19 -28.63 -10.09
CA SER A 351 0.68 -29.79 -9.88
C SER A 351 1.54 -29.61 -8.63
N SER A 352 1.62 -30.63 -7.78
CA SER A 352 2.56 -30.68 -6.66
C SER A 352 3.92 -31.20 -7.14
N CYS A 353 4.90 -30.33 -7.29
CA CYS A 353 6.24 -30.71 -7.73
C CYS A 353 7.08 -31.11 -6.51
N ARG A 354 7.44 -32.38 -6.37
CA ARG A 354 8.35 -32.91 -5.32
C ARG A 354 8.04 -32.43 -3.88
N ILE A 355 6.76 -32.43 -3.50
CA ILE A 355 6.31 -32.08 -2.15
C ILE A 355 6.00 -33.36 -1.36
N ILE A 356 6.55 -33.45 -0.15
CA ILE A 356 6.27 -34.52 0.82
C ILE A 356 5.47 -33.93 1.99
N TYR A 357 4.27 -34.43 2.25
CA TYR A 357 3.35 -33.93 3.26
C TYR A 357 3.53 -34.64 4.59
N ARG A 358 3.45 -33.89 5.70
CA ARG A 358 3.50 -34.43 7.08
C ARG A 358 2.20 -35.12 7.54
N GLY A 359 1.30 -35.41 6.62
CA GLY A 359 0.05 -36.10 6.90
C GLY A 359 -0.77 -36.30 5.64
N ALA A 360 -1.66 -37.29 5.66
CA ALA A 360 -2.51 -37.59 4.53
C ALA A 360 -3.53 -36.48 4.27
N CYS A 361 -3.87 -36.27 3.00
CA CYS A 361 -4.89 -35.32 2.56
C CYS A 361 -5.71 -35.93 1.40
N GLU A 362 -7.04 -35.91 1.54
CA GLU A 362 -7.99 -36.40 0.52
C GLU A 362 -8.56 -35.26 -0.36
N ASP A 363 -7.98 -34.06 -0.28
CA ASP A 363 -8.42 -32.91 -1.05
C ASP A 363 -8.32 -33.21 -2.56
N HIS A 364 -9.35 -32.84 -3.34
CA HIS A 364 -9.43 -33.13 -4.77
C HIS A 364 -8.36 -32.42 -5.61
N ILE A 365 -7.86 -31.28 -5.13
CA ILE A 365 -6.82 -30.47 -5.79
C ILE A 365 -5.44 -30.70 -5.14
N PHE A 366 -5.41 -30.92 -3.83
CA PHE A 366 -4.18 -31.10 -3.05
C PHE A 366 -4.06 -32.50 -2.41
N PRO A 367 -4.13 -33.60 -3.20
CA PRO A 367 -4.10 -34.93 -2.62
C PRO A 367 -2.70 -35.27 -2.11
N ALA A 368 -2.67 -35.97 -0.99
CA ALA A 368 -1.48 -36.56 -0.39
C ALA A 368 -1.86 -37.91 0.21
N THR A 369 -1.99 -38.93 -0.64
CA THR A 369 -2.64 -40.21 -0.27
C THR A 369 -1.67 -41.39 -0.19
N GLU A 370 -0.51 -41.32 -0.83
CA GLU A 370 0.49 -42.40 -0.83
C GLU A 370 1.59 -42.11 0.17
N GLU A 371 1.88 -43.06 1.05
CA GLU A 371 2.95 -42.93 2.04
C GLU A 371 4.33 -42.99 1.35
N TYR A 372 5.23 -42.04 1.67
CA TYR A 372 6.53 -41.91 1.03
C TYR A 372 7.64 -41.37 1.97
N PRO A 373 8.71 -42.16 2.22
CA PRO A 373 8.84 -43.58 1.89
C PRO A 373 7.81 -44.42 2.69
N PRO A 374 7.52 -45.67 2.28
CA PRO A 374 6.61 -46.55 3.00
C PRO A 374 7.00 -46.69 4.49
N GLY A 375 6.02 -46.55 5.40
CA GLY A 375 6.22 -46.60 6.86
C GLY A 375 6.74 -45.32 7.52
N SER A 376 6.88 -44.20 6.80
CA SER A 376 7.44 -42.95 7.33
C SER A 376 6.41 -41.96 7.91
N SER A 377 5.11 -42.26 7.85
CA SER A 377 3.99 -41.33 8.16
C SER A 377 3.97 -40.03 7.33
N ARG A 378 4.77 -39.98 6.26
CA ARG A 378 4.83 -38.89 5.30
C ARG A 378 4.12 -39.31 4.03
N PHE A 379 3.52 -38.36 3.34
CA PHE A 379 2.68 -38.66 2.18
C PHE A 379 3.12 -37.87 0.96
N ARG A 380 2.80 -38.35 -0.24
CA ARG A 380 2.95 -37.62 -1.49
C ARG A 380 1.68 -37.73 -2.33
N ASN A 381 1.60 -36.91 -3.36
CA ASN A 381 0.64 -37.12 -4.44
C ASN A 381 1.16 -38.27 -5.34
N ALA A 382 0.42 -39.38 -5.40
CA ALA A 382 0.78 -40.54 -6.22
C ALA A 382 0.44 -40.36 -7.71
N ASP A 383 -0.42 -39.39 -8.01
CA ASP A 383 -0.94 -39.17 -9.35
C ASP A 383 -0.17 -38.01 -10.00
N PRO A 384 0.57 -38.27 -11.08
CA PRO A 384 1.39 -37.24 -11.73
C PRO A 384 0.56 -36.19 -12.46
N ARG A 385 -0.75 -36.41 -12.63
CA ARG A 385 -1.65 -35.50 -13.34
C ARG A 385 -1.87 -34.21 -12.52
N ALA A 386 -1.82 -33.07 -13.20
CA ALA A 386 -2.22 -31.77 -12.68
C ALA A 386 -3.71 -31.76 -12.35
N ARG A 387 -4.09 -31.23 -11.19
CA ARG A 387 -5.48 -31.17 -10.74
C ARG A 387 -6.17 -29.92 -11.29
N PRO A 388 -7.21 -30.05 -12.12
CA PRO A 388 -7.96 -28.92 -12.66
C PRO A 388 -8.95 -28.34 -11.64
N LEU A 389 -8.90 -27.03 -11.42
CA LEU A 389 -9.85 -26.24 -10.64
C LEU A 389 -10.48 -25.19 -11.57
N ALA A 390 -11.79 -25.18 -11.69
CA ALA A 390 -12.51 -24.17 -12.46
C ALA A 390 -13.18 -23.15 -11.52
N CYS A 391 -13.13 -21.88 -11.88
CA CYS A 391 -13.80 -20.79 -11.18
C CYS A 391 -14.57 -19.92 -12.17
N ILE A 392 -15.82 -19.61 -11.86
CA ILE A 392 -16.70 -18.77 -12.66
C ILE A 392 -16.93 -17.46 -11.91
N ASP A 393 -16.64 -16.34 -12.55
CA ASP A 393 -16.74 -15.01 -11.98
C ASP A 393 -17.85 -14.19 -12.64
N TRP A 394 -18.73 -13.65 -11.81
CA TRP A 394 -19.70 -12.63 -12.19
C TRP A 394 -19.40 -11.32 -11.48
N ASN A 395 -19.49 -10.26 -12.26
CA ASN A 395 -19.29 -8.88 -11.85
C ASN A 395 -20.51 -8.08 -12.30
N GLU A 396 -21.24 -7.51 -11.34
CA GLU A 396 -22.40 -6.67 -11.62
C GLU A 396 -22.23 -5.33 -10.90
N VAL A 397 -22.53 -4.25 -11.61
CA VAL A 397 -22.69 -2.93 -11.01
C VAL A 397 -24.15 -2.54 -11.16
N CYS A 398 -24.72 -2.04 -10.08
CA CYS A 398 -26.10 -1.60 -10.02
C CYS A 398 -26.16 -0.10 -9.77
N THR A 399 -27.07 0.59 -10.46
CA THR A 399 -27.45 1.96 -10.13
C THR A 399 -28.03 2.02 -8.72
N HIS A 400 -28.15 3.23 -8.17
CA HIS A 400 -28.79 3.44 -6.87
C HIS A 400 -30.23 2.90 -6.86
N ASP A 401 -30.93 3.01 -7.99
CA ASP A 401 -32.31 2.55 -8.19
C ASP A 401 -32.42 1.02 -8.35
N GLY A 402 -31.29 0.30 -8.35
CA GLY A 402 -31.24 -1.16 -8.37
C GLY A 402 -31.27 -1.79 -9.75
N VAL A 403 -31.11 -1.01 -10.83
CA VAL A 403 -30.88 -1.53 -12.18
C VAL A 403 -29.44 -2.02 -12.26
N CYS A 404 -29.24 -3.30 -12.52
CA CYS A 404 -27.92 -3.94 -12.56
C CYS A 404 -27.59 -4.34 -13.99
N ASP A 405 -26.38 -3.99 -14.44
CA ASP A 405 -25.86 -4.39 -15.74
C ASP A 405 -24.49 -5.09 -15.59
N SER A 406 -24.15 -5.86 -16.62
CA SER A 406 -22.85 -6.52 -16.71
C SER A 406 -21.75 -5.49 -17.00
N MET A 407 -20.50 -5.94 -16.88
CA MET A 407 -19.34 -5.06 -17.00
C MET A 407 -19.07 -4.57 -18.43
N GLU A 408 -19.70 -5.18 -19.44
CA GLU A 408 -19.35 -4.96 -20.85
C GLU A 408 -19.81 -3.61 -21.38
N GLU A 409 -21.06 -3.24 -21.13
CA GLU A 409 -21.66 -2.04 -21.71
C GLU A 409 -21.47 -0.83 -20.79
N GLY A 410 -20.73 0.17 -21.28
CA GLY A 410 -20.72 1.50 -20.65
C GLY A 410 -22.04 2.19 -20.96
N VAL A 411 -22.96 2.23 -19.99
CA VAL A 411 -24.27 2.86 -20.17
C VAL A 411 -24.16 4.35 -19.83
N GLU A 412 -24.23 5.20 -20.86
CA GLU A 412 -24.35 6.64 -20.67
C GLU A 412 -25.65 6.95 -19.91
N GLY A 413 -25.56 7.74 -18.84
CA GLY A 413 -26.72 8.12 -18.01
C GLY A 413 -26.73 7.56 -16.59
N TYR A 414 -25.96 6.50 -16.31
CA TYR A 414 -25.88 5.94 -14.94
C TYR A 414 -24.97 6.74 -13.97
N GLY A 415 -24.29 7.75 -14.49
CA GLY A 415 -23.49 8.69 -13.71
C GLY A 415 -22.06 8.24 -13.46
N ILE A 416 -21.24 9.17 -12.94
CA ILE A 416 -19.79 8.98 -12.82
C ILE A 416 -19.39 7.93 -11.78
N GLY A 417 -20.19 7.80 -10.70
CA GLY A 417 -19.93 6.81 -9.66
C GLY A 417 -20.09 5.38 -10.18
N TYR A 418 -21.06 5.14 -11.07
CA TYR A 418 -21.28 3.86 -11.73
C TYR A 418 -20.06 3.47 -12.57
N GLU A 419 -19.64 4.36 -13.48
CA GLU A 419 -18.50 4.08 -14.36
C GLU A 419 -17.20 3.92 -13.57
N PHE A 420 -16.98 4.71 -12.52
CA PHE A 420 -15.83 4.54 -11.63
C PHE A 420 -15.81 3.13 -11.01
N THR A 421 -16.96 2.67 -10.50
CA THR A 421 -17.08 1.35 -9.87
C THR A 421 -16.89 0.23 -10.88
N ARG A 422 -17.47 0.37 -12.08
CA ARG A 422 -17.26 -0.53 -13.23
C ARG A 422 -15.78 -0.60 -13.61
N SER A 423 -15.11 0.53 -13.76
CA SER A 423 -13.68 0.58 -14.05
C SER A 423 -12.83 -0.16 -13.00
N ALA A 424 -13.14 0.02 -11.71
CA ALA A 424 -12.44 -0.66 -10.61
C ALA A 424 -12.68 -2.18 -10.57
N MET A 425 -13.86 -2.63 -10.99
CA MET A 425 -14.24 -4.05 -10.99
C MET A 425 -13.71 -4.84 -12.19
N ARG A 426 -13.28 -4.17 -13.26
CA ARG A 426 -12.95 -4.81 -14.54
C ARG A 426 -11.87 -5.88 -14.46
N GLN A 427 -10.93 -5.76 -13.51
CA GLN A 427 -9.86 -6.73 -13.29
C GLN A 427 -10.08 -7.60 -12.04
N SER A 428 -11.28 -7.56 -11.45
CA SER A 428 -11.63 -8.37 -10.29
C SER A 428 -12.09 -9.77 -10.74
N THR A 429 -11.20 -10.57 -11.31
CA THR A 429 -11.46 -11.98 -11.66
C THR A 429 -10.47 -12.91 -10.95
N THR A 430 -10.83 -14.19 -10.86
CA THR A 430 -9.96 -15.23 -10.28
C THR A 430 -8.68 -15.37 -11.11
N PHE A 431 -8.79 -15.32 -12.43
CA PHE A 431 -7.62 -15.34 -13.32
C PHE A 431 -6.64 -14.21 -13.02
N LYS A 432 -7.14 -12.97 -12.83
CA LYS A 432 -6.29 -11.82 -12.47
C LYS A 432 -5.73 -11.89 -11.05
N ALA A 433 -6.27 -12.75 -10.18
CA ALA A 433 -5.73 -12.99 -8.85
C ALA A 433 -4.61 -14.04 -8.82
N ILE A 434 -4.49 -14.87 -9.87
CA ILE A 434 -3.55 -16.00 -9.94
C ILE A 434 -2.48 -15.83 -11.04
N LYS A 435 -2.78 -15.19 -12.17
CA LYS A 435 -1.93 -15.27 -13.39
C LYS A 435 -0.49 -14.81 -13.15
N ALA A 436 -0.27 -13.74 -12.39
CA ALA A 436 1.07 -13.18 -12.24
C ALA A 436 1.85 -13.76 -11.05
N ARG A 437 1.18 -14.38 -10.07
CA ARG A 437 1.81 -15.03 -8.91
C ARG A 437 1.95 -16.55 -9.07
N LEU A 438 1.10 -17.18 -9.88
CA LEU A 438 1.05 -18.63 -10.13
C LEU A 438 1.05 -19.42 -8.80
N GLY A 439 1.95 -20.40 -8.64
CA GLY A 439 2.04 -21.20 -7.42
C GLY A 439 2.27 -20.40 -6.14
N ASN A 440 2.89 -19.22 -6.23
CA ASN A 440 3.11 -18.33 -5.07
C ASN A 440 1.83 -17.61 -4.61
N ALA A 441 0.72 -17.77 -5.34
CA ALA A 441 -0.58 -17.30 -4.91
C ALA A 441 -1.29 -18.26 -3.96
N LEU A 442 -0.87 -19.54 -3.92
CA LEU A 442 -1.54 -20.57 -3.15
C LEU A 442 -1.07 -20.54 -1.68
N LEU A 443 -2.01 -20.55 -0.74
CA LEU A 443 -1.74 -20.69 0.70
C LEU A 443 -1.01 -22.00 1.01
N ALA A 444 -1.29 -23.07 0.27
CA ALA A 444 -0.59 -24.35 0.38
C ALA A 444 0.91 -24.21 0.11
N ASN A 445 1.32 -23.27 -0.74
CA ASN A 445 2.73 -23.03 -1.05
C ASN A 445 3.47 -22.38 0.14
N GLU A 446 2.79 -21.59 0.96
CA GLU A 446 3.36 -21.00 2.19
C GLU A 446 3.66 -22.07 3.25
N LYS A 447 2.96 -23.22 3.18
CA LYS A 447 3.18 -24.37 4.07
C LYS A 447 4.36 -25.25 3.61
N VAL A 448 4.98 -24.98 2.46
CA VAL A 448 6.12 -25.73 1.92
C VAL A 448 7.43 -25.13 2.45
N GLY A 449 8.26 -25.98 3.06
CA GLY A 449 9.64 -25.68 3.44
C GLY A 449 10.58 -26.81 3.00
N ASP A 450 11.67 -26.45 2.32
CA ASP A 450 12.62 -27.38 1.69
C ASP A 450 11.97 -28.34 0.68
N TYR A 451 11.57 -29.53 1.12
CA TYR A 451 10.83 -30.55 0.34
C TYR A 451 9.60 -31.07 1.10
N GLU A 452 9.32 -30.51 2.27
CA GLU A 452 8.24 -30.93 3.14
C GLU A 452 7.14 -29.87 3.19
N SER A 453 5.88 -30.30 3.17
CA SER A 453 4.74 -29.44 3.46
C SER A 453 4.10 -29.87 4.78
N PHE A 454 3.60 -28.89 5.54
CA PHE A 454 2.74 -29.19 6.68
C PHE A 454 1.47 -29.91 6.22
N ARG A 455 0.77 -30.54 7.17
CA ARG A 455 -0.53 -31.16 6.89
C ARG A 455 -1.48 -30.09 6.34
N LEU A 456 -2.06 -30.38 5.17
CA LEU A 456 -3.08 -29.54 4.55
C LEU A 456 -4.45 -29.84 5.14
N ASP A 457 -5.35 -28.87 5.02
CA ASP A 457 -6.74 -29.02 5.41
C ASP A 457 -7.47 -29.95 4.43
N ARG A 458 -8.48 -30.70 4.90
CA ARG A 458 -9.23 -31.64 4.05
C ARG A 458 -9.93 -30.93 2.87
N GLU A 459 -10.22 -29.66 3.04
CA GLU A 459 -10.85 -28.78 2.05
C GLU A 459 -9.94 -27.60 1.71
N GLN A 460 -8.62 -27.85 1.62
CA GLN A 460 -7.63 -26.86 1.25
C GLN A 460 -8.04 -26.10 -0.03
N TRP A 461 -8.61 -26.77 -1.04
CA TRP A 461 -9.07 -26.10 -2.27
C TRP A 461 -10.12 -25.00 -2.01
N VAL A 462 -10.94 -25.14 -0.98
CA VAL A 462 -11.93 -24.13 -0.58
C VAL A 462 -11.25 -22.91 0.04
N LEU A 463 -10.22 -23.16 0.85
CA LEU A 463 -9.39 -22.10 1.44
C LEU A 463 -8.64 -21.33 0.36
N GLU A 464 -8.05 -22.03 -0.62
CA GLU A 464 -7.40 -21.40 -1.77
C GLU A 464 -8.38 -20.56 -2.59
N SER A 465 -9.54 -21.12 -2.92
CA SER A 465 -10.57 -20.41 -3.68
C SER A 465 -11.05 -19.16 -2.96
N ARG A 466 -11.17 -19.21 -1.63
CA ARG A 466 -11.49 -18.05 -0.80
C ARG A 466 -10.38 -16.99 -0.83
N ALA A 467 -9.12 -17.39 -0.72
CA ALA A 467 -7.98 -16.47 -0.75
C ALA A 467 -7.86 -15.77 -2.12
N LEU A 468 -8.07 -16.51 -3.22
CA LEU A 468 -8.11 -15.93 -4.57
C LEU A 468 -9.29 -14.95 -4.73
N PHE A 469 -10.47 -15.31 -4.22
CA PHE A 469 -11.63 -14.41 -4.21
C PHE A 469 -11.32 -13.13 -3.43
N ASN A 470 -10.81 -13.24 -2.20
CA ASN A 470 -10.45 -12.08 -1.39
C ASN A 470 -9.32 -11.25 -2.05
N THR A 471 -8.37 -11.91 -2.71
CA THR A 471 -7.29 -11.21 -3.45
C THR A 471 -7.88 -10.40 -4.59
N SER A 472 -8.90 -10.91 -5.28
CA SER A 472 -9.62 -10.15 -6.31
C SER A 472 -10.42 -8.97 -5.75
N LEU A 473 -10.90 -9.04 -4.49
CA LEU A 473 -11.54 -7.93 -3.79
C LEU A 473 -10.53 -6.88 -3.34
N ALA A 474 -9.38 -7.29 -2.79
CA ALA A 474 -8.28 -6.39 -2.46
C ALA A 474 -7.75 -5.69 -3.72
N ARG A 475 -7.61 -6.43 -4.82
CA ARG A 475 -7.22 -5.89 -6.14
C ARG A 475 -8.22 -4.84 -6.62
N MET A 476 -9.52 -5.07 -6.50
CA MET A 476 -10.55 -4.07 -6.81
C MET A 476 -10.41 -2.78 -6.00
N GLN A 477 -10.00 -2.83 -4.73
CA GLN A 477 -9.73 -1.62 -3.92
C GLN A 477 -8.51 -0.85 -4.44
N PHE A 478 -7.45 -1.55 -4.84
CA PHE A 478 -6.29 -0.94 -5.50
C PHE A 478 -6.62 -0.39 -6.88
N ASP A 479 -7.41 -1.10 -7.67
CA ASP A 479 -7.85 -0.66 -8.99
C ASP A 479 -8.74 0.58 -8.88
N ALA A 480 -9.58 0.69 -7.86
CA ALA A 480 -10.32 1.91 -7.56
C ALA A 480 -9.38 3.11 -7.27
N LEU A 481 -8.34 2.90 -6.46
CA LEU A 481 -7.32 3.92 -6.23
C LEU A 481 -6.62 4.30 -7.55
N ASP A 482 -6.24 3.31 -8.34
CA ASP A 482 -5.56 3.48 -9.63
C ASP A 482 -6.43 4.27 -10.61
N VAL A 483 -7.74 4.02 -10.67
CA VAL A 483 -8.69 4.84 -11.44
C VAL A 483 -8.71 6.27 -10.91
N ALA A 484 -8.69 6.48 -9.59
CA ALA A 484 -8.71 7.82 -9.00
C ALA A 484 -7.42 8.63 -9.27
N ILE A 485 -6.28 7.97 -9.44
CA ILE A 485 -4.97 8.62 -9.65
C ILE A 485 -4.44 8.50 -11.10
N GLY A 486 -5.14 7.78 -11.99
CA GLY A 486 -4.69 7.51 -13.37
C GLY A 486 -3.57 6.47 -13.50
N ALA A 487 -3.35 5.64 -12.46
CA ALA A 487 -2.36 4.55 -12.38
C ALA A 487 -0.91 4.89 -12.79
N GLY A 488 -0.55 6.17 -12.94
CA GLY A 488 0.78 6.62 -13.34
C GLY A 488 1.15 6.35 -14.81
N HIS A 489 0.19 5.90 -15.63
CA HIS A 489 0.40 5.61 -17.06
C HIS A 489 0.60 6.86 -17.91
N GLU A 490 0.25 8.02 -17.35
CA GLU A 490 0.56 9.36 -17.86
C GLU A 490 2.06 9.58 -18.18
N LYS A 491 2.94 8.78 -17.57
CA LYS A 491 4.39 8.87 -17.77
C LYS A 491 4.89 8.16 -19.01
N ALA A 492 4.03 7.35 -19.64
CA ALA A 492 4.33 6.59 -20.86
C ALA A 492 3.15 6.62 -21.85
N PRO A 493 2.73 7.83 -22.31
CA PRO A 493 1.60 7.99 -23.23
C PRO A 493 1.82 7.34 -24.60
N GLU A 494 3.06 6.96 -24.92
CA GLU A 494 3.41 6.18 -26.11
C GLU A 494 2.85 4.76 -26.06
N PHE A 495 2.81 4.13 -24.88
CA PHE A 495 2.40 2.73 -24.70
C PHE A 495 0.98 2.59 -24.16
N TYR A 496 0.49 3.57 -23.40
CA TYR A 496 -0.82 3.50 -22.78
C TYR A 496 -1.81 4.46 -23.43
N GLU A 497 -3.07 4.05 -23.48
CA GLU A 497 -4.19 4.88 -23.88
C GLU A 497 -5.25 4.93 -22.79
N GLU A 498 -5.88 6.10 -22.65
CA GLU A 498 -7.02 6.26 -21.77
C GLU A 498 -8.25 5.60 -22.43
N VAL A 499 -8.73 4.53 -21.81
CA VAL A 499 -9.94 3.81 -22.23
C VAL A 499 -11.19 4.24 -21.47
N THR A 500 -11.08 5.28 -20.63
CA THR A 500 -12.23 5.94 -20.01
C THR A 500 -13.17 6.47 -21.10
N PRO A 501 -14.48 6.19 -21.03
CA PRO A 501 -15.44 6.78 -21.96
C PRO A 501 -15.36 8.31 -21.95
N LYS A 502 -15.46 8.93 -23.14
CA LYS A 502 -15.32 10.40 -23.31
C LYS A 502 -16.22 11.22 -22.37
N TRP A 503 -17.42 10.72 -22.06
CA TRP A 503 -18.35 11.39 -21.17
C TRP A 503 -17.90 11.39 -19.70
N ALA A 504 -17.01 10.48 -19.30
CA ALA A 504 -16.50 10.28 -17.95
C ALA A 504 -15.04 10.77 -17.75
N GLN A 505 -14.30 11.03 -18.82
CA GLN A 505 -12.91 11.54 -18.79
C GLN A 505 -12.79 12.79 -17.90
N GLY A 506 -11.81 12.78 -16.99
CA GLY A 506 -11.55 13.85 -16.01
C GLY A 506 -12.62 14.04 -14.91
N LYS A 507 -13.83 13.47 -15.06
CA LYS A 507 -14.92 13.59 -14.08
C LYS A 507 -14.78 12.61 -12.91
N MET A 508 -13.96 11.58 -13.06
CA MET A 508 -13.64 10.62 -11.99
C MET A 508 -12.64 11.18 -10.95
N CYS A 509 -12.15 12.40 -11.15
CA CYS A 509 -11.11 12.98 -10.31
C CYS A 509 -11.78 13.57 -9.05
N GLY A 510 -11.14 13.43 -7.89
CA GLY A 510 -11.65 14.05 -6.65
C GLY A 510 -12.86 13.36 -6.02
N ILE A 511 -13.28 12.18 -6.50
CA ILE A 511 -14.41 11.43 -5.94
C ILE A 511 -13.98 10.22 -5.08
N TYR A 512 -12.69 10.04 -4.83
CA TYR A 512 -12.17 8.89 -4.07
C TYR A 512 -11.58 9.33 -2.72
N LYS A 513 -12.02 8.66 -1.66
CA LYS A 513 -11.56 8.82 -0.28
C LYS A 513 -10.74 7.62 0.16
N PHE A 514 -9.65 7.88 0.84
CA PHE A 514 -8.81 6.87 1.48
C PHE A 514 -8.51 7.28 2.91
N GLN A 515 -8.04 6.34 3.72
CA GLN A 515 -7.63 6.65 5.08
C GLN A 515 -6.17 7.15 5.07
N LEU A 516 -5.97 8.32 5.65
CA LEU A 516 -4.65 8.85 5.96
C LEU A 516 -4.08 8.06 7.14
N PRO A 517 -2.80 7.68 7.11
CA PRO A 517 -2.10 7.19 8.29
C PRO A 517 -2.38 8.09 9.50
N LYS A 518 -2.57 7.50 10.68
CA LYS A 518 -2.97 8.20 11.92
C LYS A 518 -2.04 9.35 12.35
N GLU A 519 -0.91 9.53 11.67
CA GLU A 519 0.14 10.51 11.99
C GLU A 519 -0.03 11.87 11.29
N TYR A 520 -1.02 12.07 10.42
CA TYR A 520 -1.25 13.39 9.80
C TYR A 520 -1.96 14.34 10.77
N ALA A 521 -1.18 15.02 11.61
CA ALA A 521 -1.64 16.18 12.35
C ALA A 521 -1.75 17.38 11.40
N ASN A 522 -2.89 18.08 11.43
CA ASN A 522 -3.00 19.38 10.77
C ASN A 522 -2.00 20.33 11.44
N ILE A 523 -0.93 20.70 10.72
CA ILE A 523 -0.05 21.77 11.16
C ILE A 523 -0.88 23.05 11.10
N ASN A 524 -1.22 23.59 12.27
CA ASN A 524 -1.93 24.86 12.36
C ASN A 524 -0.99 25.97 11.85
N VAL A 525 -1.10 26.29 10.57
CA VAL A 525 -0.27 27.32 9.90
C VAL A 525 -0.39 28.66 10.61
N TRP A 526 -1.56 28.99 11.17
CA TRP A 526 -1.77 30.21 11.94
C TRP A 526 -1.02 30.20 13.25
N ALA A 527 -0.93 29.06 13.92
CA ALA A 527 -0.08 28.95 15.10
C ALA A 527 1.40 29.15 14.74
N LEU A 528 1.83 28.56 13.62
CA LEU A 528 3.22 28.63 13.15
C LEU A 528 3.62 30.03 12.67
N LEU A 529 2.68 30.80 12.10
CA LEU A 529 2.89 32.21 11.72
C LEU A 529 2.66 33.19 12.88
N GLY A 530 1.77 32.86 13.82
CA GLY A 530 1.42 33.71 14.95
C GLY A 530 2.57 33.90 15.93
N ILE A 531 3.34 32.84 16.22
CA ILE A 531 4.51 32.90 17.12
C ILE A 531 5.55 33.94 16.66
N PRO A 532 6.08 33.90 15.41
CA PRO A 532 7.07 34.88 14.98
C PRO A 532 6.50 36.29 14.85
N LEU A 533 5.24 36.46 14.42
CA LEU A 533 4.58 37.77 14.37
C LEU A 533 4.47 38.40 15.75
N LEU A 534 4.13 37.60 16.77
CA LEU A 534 4.02 38.05 18.15
C LEU A 534 5.40 38.45 18.72
N VAL A 535 6.45 37.68 18.43
CA VAL A 535 7.83 38.02 18.82
C VAL A 535 8.27 39.33 18.17
N LEU A 536 7.98 39.53 16.88
CA LEU A 536 8.27 40.79 16.19
C LEU A 536 7.49 41.97 16.79
N LEU A 537 6.25 41.75 17.20
CA LEU A 537 5.42 42.76 17.86
C LEU A 537 5.98 43.14 19.23
N ILE A 538 6.45 42.16 20.02
CA ILE A 538 7.12 42.40 21.30
C ILE A 538 8.42 43.20 21.09
N ILE A 539 9.23 42.83 20.09
CA ILE A 539 10.47 43.56 19.74
C ILE A 539 10.16 44.99 19.29
N GLY A 540 9.11 45.18 18.48
CA GLY A 540 8.67 46.48 17.99
C GLY A 540 8.25 47.41 19.14
N LEU A 541 7.37 46.93 20.01
CA LEU A 541 6.90 47.68 21.18
C LEU A 541 8.03 47.97 22.18
N GLY A 542 8.95 47.02 22.38
CA GLY A 542 10.12 47.22 23.24
C GLY A 542 11.06 48.31 22.75
N ARG A 543 11.19 48.49 21.42
CA ARG A 543 12.02 49.55 20.83
C ARG A 543 11.41 50.95 20.95
N GLU A 544 10.09 51.08 20.91
CA GLU A 544 9.43 52.38 21.08
C GLU A 544 9.45 52.88 22.51
N ALA A 545 9.32 51.97 23.49
CA ALA A 545 9.42 52.31 24.90
C ALA A 545 10.81 52.87 25.31
N GLY A 546 11.86 52.54 24.57
CA GLY A 546 13.23 53.01 24.81
C GLY A 546 13.58 54.40 24.28
N ARG A 547 12.64 55.14 23.66
CA ARG A 547 12.88 56.49 23.11
C ARG A 547 12.49 57.65 24.04
N GLY A 548 12.28 57.40 25.33
CA GLY A 548 12.20 58.48 26.31
C GLY A 548 13.53 59.25 26.40
N PRO A 549 13.52 60.56 26.69
CA PRO A 549 14.74 61.34 26.89
C PRO A 549 15.43 60.83 28.16
N PHE A 550 16.41 59.94 27.99
CA PHE A 550 17.26 59.49 29.09
C PHE A 550 18.22 60.61 29.45
N THR A 551 18.11 61.10 30.69
CA THR A 551 19.17 61.87 31.37
C THR A 551 20.33 60.94 31.67
N GLU A 552 21.56 61.38 31.39
CA GLU A 552 22.79 60.57 31.26
C GLU A 552 23.27 59.78 32.51
N ASP A 553 22.59 59.85 33.66
CA ASP A 553 23.20 59.47 34.94
C ASP A 553 22.69 58.17 35.60
N GLU A 554 21.80 57.38 35.00
CA GLU A 554 21.36 56.10 35.58
C GLU A 554 21.51 54.91 34.60
N TYR A 555 22.66 54.25 34.66
CA TYR A 555 22.87 52.93 34.08
C TYR A 555 22.71 51.84 35.14
N PRO A 556 21.58 51.10 35.14
CA PRO A 556 21.68 49.67 35.35
C PRO A 556 20.62 48.92 34.53
N LEU A 557 20.72 48.90 33.20
CA LEU A 557 19.81 48.06 32.39
C LEU A 557 20.46 47.38 31.18
N VAL A 558 21.78 47.16 31.23
CA VAL A 558 22.48 46.29 30.26
C VAL A 558 22.26 44.79 30.60
N GLY A 559 21.78 44.47 31.80
CA GLY A 559 21.50 43.10 32.25
C GLY A 559 20.21 42.49 31.69
N GLU A 560 19.22 43.27 31.26
CA GLU A 560 17.94 42.74 30.76
C GLU A 560 17.94 42.34 29.28
N LEU A 561 18.83 42.90 28.45
CA LEU A 561 18.98 42.45 27.05
C LEU A 561 19.63 41.06 26.96
N LEU A 562 20.50 40.68 27.91
CA LEU A 562 21.12 39.36 27.95
C LEU A 562 20.11 38.23 28.21
N TRP A 563 19.02 38.49 28.94
CA TRP A 563 17.93 37.52 29.09
C TRP A 563 17.14 37.32 27.81
N PHE A 564 16.97 38.38 27.00
CA PHE A 564 16.32 38.29 25.70
C PHE A 564 17.13 37.47 24.71
N ASP A 565 18.45 37.64 24.66
CA ASP A 565 19.30 36.81 23.77
C ASP A 565 19.28 35.33 24.20
N VAL A 566 19.30 35.04 25.50
CA VAL A 566 19.25 33.64 26.01
C VAL A 566 17.89 32.98 25.76
N ILE A 567 16.78 33.70 25.96
CA ILE A 567 15.43 33.18 25.68
C ILE A 567 15.19 33.07 24.18
N PHE A 568 15.59 34.06 23.39
CA PHE A 568 15.45 34.04 21.94
C PHE A 568 16.27 32.88 21.35
N ASP A 569 17.53 32.71 21.74
CA ASP A 569 18.33 31.57 21.31
C ASP A 569 17.72 30.25 21.78
N SER A 570 17.26 30.14 23.03
CA SER A 570 16.69 28.88 23.53
C SER A 570 15.37 28.51 22.86
N VAL A 571 14.45 29.46 22.68
CA VAL A 571 13.13 29.25 22.08
C VAL A 571 13.23 29.08 20.58
N VAL A 572 14.02 29.90 19.88
CA VAL A 572 14.23 29.78 18.43
C VAL A 572 15.00 28.51 18.12
N LEU A 573 16.05 28.16 18.86
CA LEU A 573 16.80 26.93 18.63
C LEU A 573 15.96 25.68 18.98
N SER A 574 15.13 25.72 20.02
CA SER A 574 14.20 24.63 20.33
C SER A 574 13.12 24.46 19.25
N SER A 575 12.53 25.57 18.80
CA SER A 575 11.54 25.58 17.72
C SER A 575 12.15 25.10 16.40
N CYS A 576 13.36 25.55 16.06
CA CYS A 576 14.11 25.07 14.90
C CYS A 576 14.46 23.59 15.02
N LYS A 577 14.85 23.09 16.20
CA LYS A 577 15.08 21.65 16.43
C LYS A 577 13.80 20.83 16.26
N ALA A 578 12.66 21.31 16.76
CA ALA A 578 11.37 20.65 16.59
C ALA A 578 10.95 20.61 15.11
N ILE A 579 11.03 21.75 14.41
CA ILE A 579 10.73 21.83 12.97
C ILE A 579 11.68 20.95 12.16
N CYS A 580 12.99 20.97 12.45
CA CYS A 580 13.97 20.10 11.79
C CYS A 580 13.75 18.62 12.11
N SER A 581 13.30 18.27 13.31
CA SER A 581 12.95 16.91 13.70
C SER A 581 11.74 16.40 12.89
N THR A 582 10.67 17.19 12.83
CA THR A 582 9.46 16.85 12.04
C THR A 582 9.78 16.76 10.55
N ALA A 583 10.55 17.72 10.01
CA ALA A 583 11.01 17.69 8.63
C ALA A 583 11.89 16.47 8.33
N ARG A 584 12.77 16.07 9.27
CA ARG A 584 13.61 14.87 9.17
C ARG A 584 12.77 13.59 9.25
N SER A 585 11.71 13.55 10.04
CA SER A 585 10.75 12.44 10.08
C SER A 585 9.94 12.32 8.78
N CYS A 586 9.40 13.43 8.25
CA CYS A 586 8.76 13.45 6.93
C CYS A 586 9.72 13.04 5.81
N TYR A 587 10.97 13.50 5.86
CA TYR A 587 12.00 13.12 4.88
C TYR A 587 12.38 11.65 4.99
N ARG A 588 12.52 11.09 6.20
CA ARG A 588 12.77 9.66 6.41
C ARG A 588 11.60 8.80 5.95
N TYR A 589 10.36 9.23 6.19
CA TYR A 589 9.17 8.55 5.68
C TYR A 589 9.14 8.58 4.15
N TYR A 590 9.34 9.75 3.54
CA TYR A 590 9.45 9.90 2.09
C TYR A 590 10.59 9.05 1.51
N GLN A 591 11.75 9.01 2.16
CA GLN A 591 12.87 8.15 1.75
C GLN A 591 12.57 6.66 1.91
N ARG A 592 11.88 6.22 2.97
CA ARG A 592 11.47 4.81 3.12
C ARG A 592 10.44 4.43 2.06
N TRP A 593 9.47 5.30 1.79
CA TRP A 593 8.50 5.13 0.72
C TRP A 593 9.16 5.09 -0.66
N TYR A 594 10.14 5.96 -0.91
CA TYR A 594 10.90 6.02 -2.15
C TYR A 594 11.89 4.85 -2.31
N GLN A 595 12.59 4.44 -1.25
CA GLN A 595 13.51 3.29 -1.28
C GLN A 595 12.76 1.97 -1.48
N ARG A 596 11.56 1.80 -0.90
CA ARG A 596 10.68 0.66 -1.21
C ARG A 596 10.26 0.62 -2.69
N ARG A 597 10.29 1.75 -3.42
CA ARG A 597 10.12 1.82 -4.88
C ARG A 597 11.41 1.73 -5.68
N GLY A 598 12.56 2.12 -5.12
CA GLY A 598 13.78 2.44 -5.88
C GLY A 598 14.95 1.47 -5.76
N THR A 599 14.96 0.51 -4.81
CA THR A 599 16.11 -0.41 -4.63
C THR A 599 15.73 -1.87 -4.76
N ARG A 600 15.54 -2.30 -6.00
CA ARG A 600 16.02 -3.60 -6.50
C ARG A 600 16.63 -3.39 -7.88
N LYS A 601 17.71 -2.59 -7.95
CA LYS A 601 18.66 -2.73 -9.05
C LYS A 601 19.34 -4.08 -8.85
N GLN A 602 19.16 -4.98 -9.82
CA GLN A 602 19.85 -6.25 -9.90
C GLN A 602 21.35 -6.02 -9.70
N ALA A 603 21.97 -6.84 -8.84
CA ALA A 603 23.42 -6.93 -8.79
C ALA A 603 23.94 -7.34 -10.18
N PRO A 604 25.03 -6.74 -10.68
CA PRO A 604 25.61 -7.17 -11.95
C PRO A 604 26.07 -8.62 -11.82
N ALA A 605 25.63 -9.45 -12.77
CA ALA A 605 26.12 -10.82 -12.91
C ALA A 605 27.65 -10.79 -13.00
N SER A 606 28.31 -11.48 -12.08
CA SER A 606 29.74 -11.73 -12.12
C SER A 606 30.08 -12.52 -13.38
N THR A 607 30.82 -11.90 -14.29
CA THR A 607 31.44 -12.57 -15.44
C THR A 607 32.49 -13.55 -14.92
N ILE A 608 32.20 -14.85 -15.01
CA ILE A 608 33.18 -15.92 -14.78
C ILE A 608 33.72 -16.33 -16.15
N THR A 609 35.00 -16.02 -16.39
CA THR A 609 35.81 -16.60 -17.47
C THR A 609 36.07 -18.09 -17.21
N PRO A 610 35.90 -18.98 -18.19
CA PRO A 610 36.32 -20.37 -18.06
C PRO A 610 37.70 -20.53 -18.66
N ASP A 611 38.71 -20.75 -17.83
CA ASP A 611 39.92 -21.45 -18.26
C ASP A 611 40.61 -22.12 -17.08
N GLN A 612 41.29 -23.23 -17.39
CA GLN A 612 42.04 -24.15 -16.52
C GLN A 612 41.26 -25.40 -16.03
N GLY A 613 41.45 -26.47 -16.80
CA GLY A 613 41.15 -27.84 -16.40
C GLY A 613 42.21 -28.46 -15.50
N LEU A 614 41.88 -29.64 -14.96
CA LEU A 614 42.71 -30.67 -14.31
C LEU A 614 41.76 -31.72 -13.67
N PRO A 615 42.21 -32.92 -13.28
CA PRO A 615 42.73 -34.01 -14.10
C PRO A 615 41.86 -35.29 -13.98
N GLU A 616 42.14 -36.23 -14.87
CA GLU A 616 41.62 -37.61 -14.89
C GLU A 616 41.98 -38.41 -13.63
N LEU A 617 41.02 -39.22 -13.16
CA LEU A 617 41.19 -40.47 -12.40
C LEU A 617 40.17 -41.45 -13.02
N GLY A 618 40.58 -42.38 -13.90
CA GLY A 618 41.02 -43.74 -13.55
C GLY A 618 39.88 -44.54 -12.89
N GLY A 619 39.30 -45.62 -13.41
CA GLY A 619 39.64 -46.60 -14.45
C GLY A 619 39.10 -47.95 -13.97
N SER A 620 38.46 -48.75 -14.85
CA SER A 620 38.25 -50.23 -14.83
C SER A 620 37.02 -50.58 -15.69
N GLN A 621 37.15 -50.86 -16.99
CA GLN A 621 37.40 -52.17 -17.65
C GLN A 621 36.33 -53.26 -17.46
N LEU A 622 35.57 -53.55 -18.53
CA LEU A 622 35.43 -54.85 -19.20
C LEU A 622 34.76 -54.68 -20.60
N LEU A 623 35.19 -55.51 -21.57
CA LEU A 623 35.18 -55.39 -23.05
C LEU A 623 33.89 -55.94 -23.76
N PRO A 624 33.82 -56.17 -25.10
CA PRO A 624 33.59 -55.17 -26.17
C PRO A 624 32.49 -55.58 -27.19
N GLY A 625 32.01 -54.63 -28.01
CA GLY A 625 31.22 -54.93 -29.23
C GLY A 625 31.02 -53.69 -30.11
N PRO A 626 31.10 -53.77 -31.46
CA PRO A 626 31.64 -52.69 -32.29
C PRO A 626 30.59 -51.86 -33.06
N GLY A 627 30.93 -50.60 -33.36
CA GLY A 627 30.53 -49.95 -34.61
C GLY A 627 29.90 -48.56 -34.57
N ALA A 628 30.74 -47.51 -34.43
CA ALA A 628 30.71 -46.18 -35.09
C ALA A 628 29.47 -45.24 -35.03
N PRO A 629 29.62 -43.93 -35.35
CA PRO A 629 30.46 -42.90 -34.75
C PRO A 629 29.61 -41.87 -33.96
N LEU A 630 30.16 -41.31 -32.88
CA LEU A 630 29.56 -40.21 -32.12
C LEU A 630 30.11 -38.87 -32.63
N THR A 631 29.21 -37.93 -32.92
CA THR A 631 29.47 -36.48 -32.96
C THR A 631 28.89 -35.82 -31.68
N PRO A 632 29.47 -34.72 -31.20
CA PRO A 632 29.19 -34.20 -29.86
C PRO A 632 28.06 -33.17 -29.90
N VAL A 633 27.04 -33.34 -29.05
CA VAL A 633 26.18 -32.23 -28.62
C VAL A 633 25.93 -32.40 -27.13
N GLU A 634 26.72 -31.65 -26.36
CA GLU A 634 26.50 -31.40 -24.95
C GLU A 634 26.01 -29.94 -24.81
N GLN A 635 25.15 -29.72 -23.81
CA GLN A 635 24.65 -28.42 -23.30
C GLN A 635 23.42 -27.78 -23.98
N SER A 636 22.24 -28.17 -23.50
CA SER A 636 21.14 -27.23 -23.25
C SER A 636 20.20 -27.79 -22.18
N PHE A 637 20.47 -27.44 -20.92
CA PHE A 637 19.51 -27.56 -19.82
C PHE A 637 19.66 -26.30 -18.96
N ARG A 638 18.97 -25.25 -19.36
CA ARG A 638 18.55 -24.12 -18.50
C ARG A 638 17.55 -23.26 -19.26
N ALA A 639 16.47 -22.90 -18.55
CA ALA A 639 15.42 -21.96 -18.93
C ALA A 639 14.34 -22.45 -19.93
N SER A 640 13.48 -23.37 -19.47
CA SER A 640 12.09 -23.47 -19.94
C SER A 640 11.17 -23.02 -18.80
N GLY A 641 11.19 -21.71 -18.56
CA GLY A 641 10.26 -21.02 -17.69
C GLY A 641 9.97 -19.68 -18.35
N ALA A 642 8.72 -19.50 -18.77
CA ALA A 642 8.19 -18.34 -19.50
C ALA A 642 8.69 -18.18 -20.95
N GLU A 643 8.10 -18.93 -21.87
CA GLU A 643 7.70 -18.31 -23.15
C GLU A 643 6.45 -17.48 -22.82
N LEU A 644 6.67 -16.17 -22.70
CA LEU A 644 5.63 -15.16 -22.71
C LEU A 644 5.26 -14.90 -24.18
N ASP A 645 4.02 -15.25 -24.53
CA ASP A 645 3.19 -14.54 -25.51
C ASP A 645 1.78 -14.47 -24.95
#